data_AF-A0AA43CLY9-F1
#
_entry.id   AF-A0AA43CLY9-F1
#
_cell.length_a   1.000
_cell.length_b   1.000
_cell.length_c   1.000
_cell.angle_alpha   90.00
_cell.angle_beta   90.00
_cell.angle_gamma   90.00
#
_symmetry.space_group_name_H-M   'P 1'
#
loop_
_entity.id
_entity.type
_entity.pdbx_description
1 polymer ?
#
loop_
_entity_poly.entity_id
_entity_poly.type
_entity_poly.pdbx_seq_one_letter_code
_entity_poly.pdbx_strand_id
1 'polypeptide(L)'
;MSKRTNLTWAQSPMDLSRSCILIVLCILMVSFVVGGARAKTVVRINNLPYVQPGDTVSIAVSLDSVTAGLDMAGFDFMISWDRRALRFIAAQPGQLLIDCGWEYFNSRADSLDWDGYPATIPVVRVVSLADMANGDNHPTCNATSPGELAILTFEASNHPNNLSRTFGLHFVWADCGDNSMATVEGSFYISDAVFENGSDWAMDTWLPTLRGAPDECSGPGAVREIDFYNGLITMAPSDYVGGSAVSIIGEPYTWLGWPASAQIVIQNHRAPWSSSGFDLLVRYDADGLRLHSVQQGSDLLAWAWEYFQYASDSTEGLVRLVAIGDINNGDVHPSNLIDQECELATLNFMVRNDLANIGRKLSLSFQWIDCGDNTFASAPSGDSLYISGDVYDEYGFLITTDDPFPTTQGAPSECLTATTVRRSVDYYQGFIQVANSNPSDDTDRGDVNLNAVPYEVADWVLFTNYFFYGLSVFNVNIEAQIASTDVNNDGLILTLADLMYFYRIVVGDTEPIWKTGAVDDTVIIIQDTIAHTLSVTYPDSLAMLYLTFDGTMDSLHFESETHSAGYNHDGYATRVLVRPSLNYGGGVPVLPSGFLMDYIGDAMAVSAHAEYDGVNPIPAIVVIGDGAPCCVIRGNINHDPTGVLDIADLVYLVTYMFDLGPAPPCPGEADVNSDGTGDIDIADLIYLVDYMFNGGPPPVPCP
;
A
#
# COMPACT_ATOMS: atom_id res chain seq x y z
N MET A 1 -40.05 -81.84 -11.19
CA MET A 1 -40.96 -82.24 -12.30
C MET A 1 -40.76 -81.28 -13.45
N SER A 2 -40.58 -81.84 -14.65
CA SER A 2 -40.33 -81.21 -15.95
C SER A 2 -41.39 -80.18 -16.36
N LYS A 3 -40.97 -79.10 -17.05
CA LYS A 3 -41.52 -78.73 -18.36
C LYS A 3 -40.57 -77.80 -19.13
N ARG A 4 -40.11 -78.30 -20.28
CA ARG A 4 -39.47 -77.56 -21.38
C ARG A 4 -40.54 -76.94 -22.28
N THR A 5 -40.22 -75.83 -22.94
CA THR A 5 -40.69 -75.52 -24.30
C THR A 5 -39.59 -74.79 -25.07
N ASN A 6 -39.34 -75.29 -26.29
CA ASN A 6 -38.29 -74.94 -27.24
C ASN A 6 -38.59 -73.64 -28.00
N LEU A 7 -37.55 -72.95 -28.49
CA LEU A 7 -37.64 -72.06 -29.65
C LEU A 7 -36.39 -72.25 -30.52
N THR A 8 -36.63 -72.66 -31.77
CA THR A 8 -35.67 -72.94 -32.83
C THR A 8 -35.48 -71.74 -33.76
N TRP A 9 -34.27 -71.59 -34.28
CA TRP A 9 -33.84 -70.58 -35.25
C TRP A 9 -34.40 -70.82 -36.67
N ALA A 10 -34.69 -69.73 -37.39
CA ALA A 10 -34.71 -69.70 -38.86
C ALA A 10 -34.36 -68.29 -39.38
N GLN A 11 -33.27 -68.19 -40.16
CA GLN A 11 -32.85 -67.04 -40.96
C GLN A 11 -33.48 -67.07 -42.35
N SER A 12 -33.79 -65.92 -42.95
CA SER A 12 -33.85 -65.63 -44.42
C SER A 12 -34.20 -64.12 -44.65
N PRO A 13 -33.98 -63.50 -45.84
CA PRO A 13 -33.13 -62.31 -46.02
C PRO A 13 -33.91 -61.02 -46.35
N MET A 14 -33.27 -59.85 -46.21
CA MET A 14 -33.82 -58.55 -46.64
C MET A 14 -33.17 -58.02 -47.92
N ASP A 15 -34.05 -57.48 -48.77
CA ASP A 15 -33.94 -57.17 -50.19
C ASP A 15 -33.40 -55.74 -50.42
N LEU A 16 -32.29 -55.61 -51.15
CA LEU A 16 -31.67 -54.34 -51.56
C LEU A 16 -32.27 -53.87 -52.90
N SER A 17 -33.30 -53.02 -52.88
CA SER A 17 -33.67 -52.29 -54.12
C SER A 17 -34.39 -50.95 -53.97
N ARG A 18 -34.56 -50.40 -52.75
CA ARG A 18 -35.28 -49.11 -52.57
C ARG A 18 -34.47 -47.95 -51.97
N SER A 19 -33.20 -48.13 -51.62
CA SER A 19 -32.40 -47.07 -50.97
C SER A 19 -31.44 -46.30 -51.90
N CYS A 20 -31.32 -46.65 -53.18
CA CYS A 20 -30.34 -45.98 -54.08
C CYS A 20 -30.85 -44.71 -54.80
N ILE A 21 -32.15 -44.39 -54.78
CA ILE A 21 -32.68 -43.26 -55.57
C ILE A 21 -32.80 -41.96 -54.75
N LEU A 22 -32.82 -42.00 -53.42
CA LEU A 22 -32.83 -40.79 -52.57
C LEU A 22 -31.43 -40.21 -52.28
N ILE A 23 -30.35 -41.00 -52.43
CA ILE A 23 -28.99 -40.55 -52.07
C ILE A 23 -28.35 -39.72 -53.19
N VAL A 24 -28.72 -39.95 -54.46
CA VAL A 24 -28.09 -39.26 -55.61
C VAL A 24 -28.63 -37.83 -55.82
N LEU A 25 -29.84 -37.51 -55.31
CA LEU A 25 -30.42 -36.16 -55.43
C LEU A 25 -30.05 -35.20 -54.28
N CYS A 26 -29.60 -35.71 -53.13
CA CYS A 26 -29.05 -34.88 -52.04
C CYS A 26 -27.58 -34.48 -52.26
N ILE A 27 -26.83 -35.18 -53.13
CA ILE A 27 -25.41 -34.90 -53.36
C ILE A 27 -25.18 -33.81 -54.44
N LEU A 28 -26.22 -33.39 -55.17
CA LEU A 28 -26.13 -32.35 -56.22
C LEU A 28 -26.79 -31.00 -55.87
N MET A 29 -27.26 -30.83 -54.62
CA MET A 29 -27.82 -29.57 -54.09
C MET A 29 -27.11 -29.10 -52.79
N VAL A 30 -25.79 -29.36 -52.69
CA VAL A 30 -24.89 -28.68 -51.74
C VAL A 30 -23.68 -28.17 -52.51
N SER A 31 -23.94 -27.36 -53.52
CA SER A 31 -22.91 -26.54 -54.19
C SER A 31 -23.55 -25.16 -54.36
N PHE A 32 -22.86 -24.12 -53.88
CA PHE A 32 -23.36 -22.77 -53.58
C PHE A 32 -24.23 -22.77 -52.30
N VAL A 33 -23.72 -22.50 -51.10
CA VAL A 33 -22.94 -21.35 -50.63
C VAL A 33 -22.08 -21.80 -49.43
N VAL A 34 -20.80 -22.03 -49.64
CA VAL A 34 -19.80 -21.85 -48.57
C VAL A 34 -18.86 -20.82 -49.17
N GLY A 35 -19.07 -19.55 -48.82
CA GLY A 35 -17.95 -18.62 -48.87
C GLY A 35 -16.92 -19.20 -47.91
N GLY A 36 -15.90 -19.86 -48.45
CA GLY A 36 -14.81 -20.37 -47.63
C GLY A 36 -14.21 -19.17 -46.91
N ALA A 37 -14.35 -19.12 -45.59
CA ALA A 37 -13.52 -18.24 -44.78
C ALA A 37 -12.08 -18.61 -45.15
N ARG A 38 -11.36 -17.64 -45.75
CA ARG A 38 -9.93 -17.80 -46.01
C ARG A 38 -9.27 -18.04 -44.65
N ALA A 39 -8.44 -19.07 -44.53
CA ALA A 39 -7.67 -19.28 -43.30
C ALA A 39 -6.82 -18.02 -43.09
N LYS A 40 -7.04 -17.32 -41.97
CA LYS A 40 -6.26 -16.13 -41.61
C LYS A 40 -4.87 -16.52 -41.13
N THR A 41 -4.00 -15.52 -41.03
CA THR A 41 -2.69 -15.67 -40.39
C THR A 41 -2.88 -15.62 -38.88
N VAL A 42 -2.39 -16.63 -38.17
CA VAL A 42 -2.63 -16.79 -36.73
C VAL A 42 -1.29 -16.92 -36.00
N VAL A 43 -1.03 -16.04 -35.05
CA VAL A 43 0.13 -16.09 -34.17
C VAL A 43 -0.34 -16.38 -32.75
N ARG A 44 0.28 -17.36 -32.08
CA ARG A 44 -0.13 -17.85 -30.76
C ARG A 44 1.05 -17.90 -29.80
N ILE A 45 0.85 -17.40 -28.59
CA ILE A 45 1.69 -17.80 -27.45
C ILE A 45 1.10 -19.11 -26.90
N ASN A 46 1.89 -20.18 -26.86
CA ASN A 46 1.40 -21.48 -26.43
C ASN A 46 1.03 -21.47 -24.95
N ASN A 47 -0.02 -22.22 -24.59
CA ASN A 47 -0.36 -22.44 -23.19
C ASN A 47 0.59 -23.47 -22.57
N LEU A 48 0.96 -23.24 -21.31
CA LEU A 48 1.76 -24.17 -20.54
C LEU A 48 1.01 -24.58 -19.26
N PRO A 49 0.31 -25.73 -19.29
CA PRO A 49 -0.38 -26.24 -18.11
C PRO A 49 0.60 -26.98 -17.19
N TYR A 50 0.34 -26.95 -15.88
CA TYR A 50 1.06 -27.72 -14.85
C TYR A 50 2.56 -27.39 -14.72
N VAL A 51 2.89 -26.11 -14.58
CA VAL A 51 4.26 -25.67 -14.30
C VAL A 51 4.61 -25.87 -12.82
N GLN A 52 5.69 -26.58 -12.53
CA GLN A 52 6.14 -26.74 -11.15
C GLN A 52 6.79 -25.43 -10.66
N PRO A 53 6.53 -25.03 -9.40
CA PRO A 53 7.21 -23.89 -8.79
C PRO A 53 8.74 -24.01 -8.85
N GLY A 54 9.44 -22.94 -9.22
CA GLY A 54 10.92 -22.92 -9.34
C GLY A 54 11.49 -23.52 -10.63
N ASP A 55 10.68 -24.17 -11.48
CA ASP A 55 11.18 -24.78 -12.72
C ASP A 55 11.59 -23.72 -13.75
N THR A 56 12.60 -24.03 -14.55
CA THR A 56 12.86 -23.33 -15.81
C THR A 56 11.97 -23.92 -16.91
N VAL A 57 11.09 -23.10 -17.48
CA VAL A 57 10.13 -23.48 -18.51
C VAL A 57 10.37 -22.76 -19.83
N SER A 58 9.92 -23.37 -20.93
CA SER A 58 9.99 -22.77 -22.27
C SER A 58 8.62 -22.74 -22.92
N ILE A 59 8.26 -21.60 -23.51
CA ILE A 59 6.98 -21.33 -24.15
C ILE A 59 7.25 -20.91 -25.60
N ALA A 60 6.69 -21.63 -26.56
CA ALA A 60 6.81 -21.27 -27.96
C ALA A 60 5.78 -20.21 -28.37
N VAL A 61 6.24 -19.24 -29.17
CA VAL A 61 5.40 -18.37 -29.99
C VAL A 61 5.30 -19.02 -31.36
N SER A 62 4.10 -19.45 -31.74
CA SER A 62 3.84 -20.30 -32.91
C SER A 62 3.05 -19.55 -33.97
N LEU A 63 3.35 -19.84 -35.23
CA LEU A 63 2.51 -19.54 -36.38
C LEU A 63 1.58 -20.74 -36.58
N ASP A 64 0.30 -20.61 -36.26
CA ASP A 64 -0.67 -21.71 -36.37
C ASP A 64 -1.18 -21.88 -37.82
N SER A 65 -1.31 -20.77 -38.54
CA SER A 65 -1.72 -20.72 -39.95
C SER A 65 -1.22 -19.45 -40.63
N VAL A 66 -1.14 -19.49 -41.96
CA VAL A 66 -0.77 -18.35 -42.80
C VAL A 66 -1.80 -18.19 -43.90
N THR A 67 -2.24 -16.96 -44.13
CA THR A 67 -3.16 -16.64 -45.22
C THR A 67 -2.52 -16.98 -46.55
N ALA A 68 -3.22 -17.77 -47.37
CA ALA A 68 -2.70 -18.26 -48.63
C ALA A 68 -2.15 -17.11 -49.51
N GLY A 69 -0.88 -17.19 -49.88
CA GLY A 69 -0.20 -16.17 -50.69
C GLY A 69 0.55 -15.09 -49.90
N LEU A 70 0.50 -15.10 -48.57
CA LEU A 70 1.40 -14.29 -47.76
C LEU A 70 2.72 -15.01 -47.55
N ASP A 71 3.80 -14.29 -47.82
CA ASP A 71 5.16 -14.76 -47.69
C ASP A 71 5.88 -13.98 -46.60
N MET A 72 5.66 -14.37 -45.34
CA MET A 72 6.14 -13.61 -44.17
C MET A 72 7.65 -13.77 -44.00
N ALA A 73 8.36 -12.65 -43.94
CA ALA A 73 9.82 -12.56 -43.93
C ALA A 73 10.37 -11.69 -42.79
N GLY A 74 9.51 -11.19 -41.90
CA GLY A 74 9.93 -10.49 -40.69
C GLY A 74 8.81 -10.32 -39.69
N PHE A 75 9.17 -10.15 -38.42
CA PHE A 75 8.24 -9.82 -37.35
C PHE A 75 8.89 -9.00 -36.25
N ASP A 76 8.06 -8.25 -35.53
CA ASP A 76 8.39 -7.55 -34.28
C ASP A 76 7.27 -7.81 -33.28
N PHE A 77 7.55 -8.64 -32.27
CA PHE A 77 6.59 -9.02 -31.24
C PHE A 77 6.99 -8.43 -29.90
N MET A 78 6.04 -7.82 -29.19
CA MET A 78 6.19 -7.35 -27.83
C MET A 78 5.23 -8.11 -26.91
N ILE A 79 5.80 -8.89 -26.00
CA ILE A 79 5.06 -9.83 -25.14
C ILE A 79 5.29 -9.48 -23.68
N SER A 80 4.21 -9.30 -22.91
CA SER A 80 4.25 -9.15 -21.46
C SER A 80 3.89 -10.44 -20.73
N TRP A 81 4.26 -10.52 -19.46
CA TRP A 81 3.88 -11.60 -18.56
C TRP A 81 3.59 -11.08 -17.16
N ASP A 82 2.95 -11.90 -16.32
CA ASP A 82 2.79 -11.57 -14.90
C ASP A 82 4.09 -11.84 -14.13
N ARG A 83 4.74 -10.77 -13.63
CA ARG A 83 6.01 -10.85 -12.90
C ARG A 83 5.90 -11.68 -11.61
N ARG A 84 4.70 -11.81 -11.04
CA ARG A 84 4.48 -12.69 -9.87
C ARG A 84 4.70 -14.15 -10.22
N ALA A 85 4.50 -14.52 -11.48
CA ALA A 85 4.54 -15.90 -11.93
C ALA A 85 5.85 -16.28 -12.62
N LEU A 86 6.46 -15.36 -13.37
CA LEU A 86 7.58 -15.66 -14.26
C LEU A 86 8.68 -14.60 -14.22
N ARG A 87 9.94 -15.06 -14.32
CA ARG A 87 11.13 -14.24 -14.58
C ARG A 87 11.73 -14.64 -15.93
N PHE A 88 11.80 -13.68 -16.86
CA PHE A 88 12.35 -13.92 -18.19
C PHE A 88 13.85 -14.22 -18.13
N ILE A 89 14.28 -15.25 -18.84
CA ILE A 89 15.69 -15.65 -18.95
C ILE A 89 16.24 -15.29 -20.32
N ALA A 90 15.59 -15.77 -21.39
CA ALA A 90 16.08 -15.60 -22.75
C ALA A 90 14.98 -15.86 -23.79
N ALA A 91 15.22 -15.42 -25.03
CA ALA A 91 14.46 -15.85 -26.20
C ALA A 91 15.41 -16.43 -27.25
N GLN A 92 14.95 -17.45 -27.97
CA GLN A 92 15.70 -18.14 -29.02
C GLN A 92 14.85 -18.25 -30.28
N PRO A 93 15.47 -18.33 -31.47
CA PRO A 93 14.73 -18.56 -32.71
C PRO A 93 13.99 -19.90 -32.64
N GLY A 94 12.73 -19.91 -33.07
CA GLY A 94 11.94 -21.14 -33.15
C GLY A 94 12.40 -22.04 -34.30
N GLN A 95 11.98 -23.31 -34.26
CA GLN A 95 12.45 -24.31 -35.22
C GLN A 95 12.16 -23.95 -36.69
N LEU A 96 11.05 -23.24 -36.98
CA LEU A 96 10.74 -22.79 -38.34
C LEU A 96 11.82 -21.86 -38.89
N LEU A 97 12.31 -20.94 -38.05
CA LEU A 97 13.34 -19.97 -38.46
C LEU A 97 14.67 -20.66 -38.68
N ILE A 98 15.02 -21.63 -37.83
CA ILE A 98 16.22 -22.44 -37.93
C ILE A 98 16.20 -23.27 -39.23
N ASP A 99 15.09 -23.96 -39.50
CA ASP A 99 14.94 -24.82 -40.67
C ASP A 99 14.99 -24.01 -41.98
N CYS A 100 14.40 -22.82 -41.97
CA CYS A 100 14.44 -21.91 -43.10
C CYS A 100 15.75 -21.12 -43.21
N GLY A 101 16.64 -21.16 -42.22
CA GLY A 101 17.91 -20.43 -42.23
C GLY A 101 17.74 -18.91 -42.18
N TRP A 102 16.80 -18.41 -41.37
CA TRP A 102 16.61 -16.98 -41.17
C TRP A 102 17.86 -16.34 -40.55
N GLU A 103 18.20 -15.15 -41.02
CA GLU A 103 19.52 -14.57 -40.77
C GLU A 103 19.61 -13.65 -39.54
N TYR A 104 18.49 -13.05 -39.13
CA TYR A 104 18.45 -12.14 -37.98
C TYR A 104 17.41 -12.58 -36.96
N PHE A 105 17.84 -12.69 -35.70
CA PHE A 105 16.97 -12.86 -34.54
C PHE A 105 17.58 -12.11 -33.37
N ASN A 106 16.80 -11.28 -32.70
CA ASN A 106 17.23 -10.56 -31.51
C ASN A 106 16.06 -10.42 -30.53
N SER A 107 16.39 -10.33 -29.24
CA SER A 107 15.41 -10.10 -28.19
C SER A 107 15.94 -9.14 -27.15
N ARG A 108 15.07 -8.27 -26.64
CA ARG A 108 15.38 -7.35 -25.54
C ARG A 108 14.24 -7.35 -24.54
N ALA A 109 14.55 -7.71 -23.29
CA ALA A 109 13.65 -7.50 -22.17
C ALA A 109 13.70 -6.02 -21.74
N ASP A 110 12.55 -5.47 -21.39
CA ASP A 110 12.38 -4.09 -20.92
C ASP A 110 11.20 -4.01 -19.94
N SER A 111 10.88 -2.80 -19.50
CA SER A 111 9.67 -2.49 -18.75
C SER A 111 8.85 -1.44 -19.49
N LEU A 112 7.56 -1.68 -19.64
CA LEU A 112 6.62 -0.71 -20.21
C LEU A 112 6.00 0.11 -19.08
N ASP A 113 6.10 1.43 -19.18
CA ASP A 113 5.32 2.35 -18.36
C ASP A 113 3.94 2.55 -19.01
N TRP A 114 2.89 2.41 -18.21
CA TRP A 114 1.50 2.49 -18.68
C TRP A 114 0.66 3.24 -17.65
N ASP A 115 0.27 4.45 -18.01
CA ASP A 115 -0.66 5.28 -17.24
C ASP A 115 -1.94 4.52 -16.86
N GLY A 116 -2.27 4.50 -15.57
CA GLY A 116 -3.40 3.75 -15.04
C GLY A 116 -3.11 2.27 -14.71
N TYR A 117 -1.88 1.79 -14.94
CA TYR A 117 -1.39 0.56 -14.31
C TYR A 117 -0.61 0.87 -13.04
N PRO A 118 -0.68 0.02 -12.00
CA PRO A 118 -0.08 0.29 -10.69
C PRO A 118 1.45 0.21 -10.67
N ALA A 119 2.06 -0.43 -11.66
CA ALA A 119 3.49 -0.62 -11.79
C ALA A 119 3.87 -0.83 -13.27
N THR A 120 5.14 -0.61 -13.60
CA THR A 120 5.65 -0.95 -14.95
C THR A 120 5.45 -2.42 -15.24
N ILE A 121 5.02 -2.75 -16.46
CA ILE A 121 4.75 -4.12 -16.89
C ILE A 121 6.03 -4.70 -17.51
N PRO A 122 6.47 -5.91 -17.14
CA PRO A 122 7.62 -6.51 -17.79
C PRO A 122 7.25 -6.94 -19.23
N VAL A 123 8.12 -6.61 -20.18
CA VAL A 123 7.94 -6.93 -21.59
C VAL A 123 9.21 -7.50 -22.20
N VAL A 124 9.06 -8.31 -23.24
CA VAL A 124 10.15 -8.71 -24.12
C VAL A 124 9.78 -8.40 -25.55
N ARG A 125 10.66 -7.64 -26.22
CA ARG A 125 10.59 -7.44 -27.67
C ARG A 125 11.41 -8.51 -28.37
N VAL A 126 10.82 -9.20 -29.33
CA VAL A 126 11.46 -10.24 -30.15
C VAL A 126 11.32 -9.86 -31.61
N VAL A 127 12.46 -9.65 -32.27
CA VAL A 127 12.53 -9.19 -33.65
C VAL A 127 13.28 -10.21 -34.49
N SER A 128 12.75 -10.54 -35.65
CA SER A 128 13.41 -11.43 -36.60
C SER A 128 13.20 -10.99 -38.04
N LEU A 129 14.21 -11.21 -38.88
CA LEU A 129 14.18 -10.96 -40.33
C LEU A 129 14.77 -12.19 -41.04
N ALA A 130 14.08 -12.63 -42.09
CA ALA A 130 14.47 -13.80 -42.85
C ALA A 130 15.78 -13.57 -43.62
N ASP A 131 15.89 -12.42 -44.27
CA ASP A 131 16.99 -12.08 -45.18
C ASP A 131 17.55 -10.69 -44.82
N MET A 132 18.84 -10.63 -44.48
CA MET A 132 19.57 -9.38 -44.33
C MET A 132 20.26 -9.05 -45.66
N ALA A 133 20.40 -7.76 -45.98
CA ALA A 133 21.07 -7.32 -47.21
C ALA A 133 22.59 -7.62 -47.17
N ASN A 134 22.97 -8.88 -47.36
CA ASN A 134 24.31 -9.40 -47.09
C ASN A 134 25.00 -10.07 -48.32
N GLY A 135 24.33 -10.12 -49.48
CA GLY A 135 24.87 -10.69 -50.71
C GLY A 135 24.04 -11.88 -51.21
N ASP A 136 24.71 -12.98 -51.56
CA ASP A 136 24.11 -14.20 -52.13
C ASP A 136 23.57 -15.19 -51.06
N ASN A 137 23.76 -14.89 -49.77
CA ASN A 137 23.19 -15.71 -48.70
C ASN A 137 21.75 -15.26 -48.48
N HIS A 138 20.82 -16.20 -48.57
CA HIS A 138 19.40 -15.96 -48.41
C HIS A 138 18.78 -17.17 -47.69
N PRO A 139 17.67 -16.96 -46.96
CA PRO A 139 16.95 -18.05 -46.33
C PRO A 139 16.42 -19.05 -47.39
N THR A 140 16.33 -20.33 -47.02
CA THR A 140 15.83 -21.39 -47.92
C THR A 140 14.31 -21.38 -48.04
N CYS A 141 13.63 -20.79 -47.06
CA CYS A 141 12.20 -20.53 -47.06
C CYS A 141 11.84 -19.34 -46.17
N ASN A 142 10.60 -18.90 -46.30
CA ASN A 142 9.96 -17.90 -45.47
C ASN A 142 8.83 -18.54 -44.67
N ALA A 143 8.20 -17.78 -43.78
CA ALA A 143 7.12 -18.27 -42.92
C ALA A 143 5.79 -18.35 -43.70
N THR A 144 5.67 -19.39 -44.53
CA THR A 144 4.51 -19.70 -45.39
C THR A 144 3.68 -20.89 -44.90
N SER A 145 4.15 -21.57 -43.87
CA SER A 145 3.51 -22.72 -43.25
C SER A 145 3.60 -22.65 -41.73
N PRO A 146 2.73 -23.38 -41.00
CA PRO A 146 2.76 -23.38 -39.54
C PRO A 146 4.11 -23.85 -38.96
N GLY A 147 4.49 -23.30 -37.81
CA GLY A 147 5.73 -23.64 -37.12
C GLY A 147 6.09 -22.67 -35.99
N GLU A 148 7.13 -22.99 -35.22
CA GLU A 148 7.59 -22.16 -34.10
C GLU A 148 8.42 -20.97 -34.59
N LEU A 149 8.01 -19.75 -34.24
CA LEU A 149 8.70 -18.50 -34.59
C LEU A 149 9.75 -18.13 -33.53
N ALA A 150 9.42 -18.29 -32.24
CA ALA A 150 10.33 -18.01 -31.14
C ALA A 150 10.08 -18.96 -29.96
N ILE A 151 11.11 -19.20 -29.14
CA ILE A 151 11.01 -19.92 -27.88
C ILE A 151 11.43 -18.97 -26.76
N LEU A 152 10.50 -18.68 -25.84
CA LEU A 152 10.73 -17.84 -24.67
C LEU A 152 11.02 -18.74 -23.47
N THR A 153 12.13 -18.51 -22.77
CA THR A 153 12.50 -19.25 -21.57
C THR A 153 12.29 -18.39 -20.33
N PHE A 154 11.61 -18.94 -19.34
CA PHE A 154 11.31 -18.30 -18.06
C PHE A 154 11.70 -19.20 -16.89
N GLU A 155 11.98 -18.59 -15.76
CA GLU A 155 11.94 -19.25 -14.45
C GLU A 155 10.56 -19.03 -13.84
N ALA A 156 9.93 -20.10 -13.36
CA ALA A 156 8.66 -20.05 -12.66
C ALA A 156 8.86 -19.69 -11.20
N SER A 157 8.03 -18.78 -10.69
CA SER A 157 8.02 -18.38 -9.29
C SER A 157 7.81 -19.57 -8.35
N ASN A 158 8.54 -19.58 -7.23
CA ASN A 158 8.33 -20.51 -6.14
C ASN A 158 7.38 -19.98 -5.04
N HIS A 159 6.75 -18.81 -5.24
CA HIS A 159 5.93 -18.20 -4.20
C HIS A 159 4.68 -19.05 -3.91
N PRO A 160 4.42 -19.44 -2.64
CA PRO A 160 3.28 -20.27 -2.28
C PRO A 160 1.90 -19.73 -2.73
N ASN A 161 1.74 -18.40 -2.77
CA ASN A 161 0.51 -17.72 -3.19
C ASN A 161 0.18 -17.88 -4.69
N ASN A 162 1.07 -18.51 -5.46
CA ASN A 162 0.88 -18.77 -6.88
C ASN A 162 0.38 -20.18 -7.18
N LEU A 163 0.38 -21.09 -6.20
CA LEU A 163 -0.02 -22.48 -6.39
C LEU A 163 -1.45 -22.59 -6.94
N SER A 164 -1.66 -23.47 -7.92
CA SER A 164 -2.94 -23.67 -8.63
C SER A 164 -3.51 -22.44 -9.35
N ARG A 165 -2.77 -21.33 -9.47
CA ARG A 165 -3.22 -20.12 -10.16
C ARG A 165 -2.82 -20.15 -11.63
N THR A 166 -3.59 -19.44 -12.44
CA THR A 166 -3.31 -19.23 -13.87
C THR A 166 -2.97 -17.77 -14.11
N PHE A 167 -1.91 -17.54 -14.88
CA PHE A 167 -1.40 -16.23 -15.24
C PHE A 167 -1.34 -16.10 -16.76
N GLY A 168 -1.45 -14.87 -17.26
CA GLY A 168 -1.44 -14.59 -18.69
C GLY A 168 -0.05 -14.19 -19.21
N LEU A 169 0.18 -14.52 -20.47
CA LEU A 169 1.20 -13.93 -21.32
C LEU A 169 0.48 -13.23 -22.48
N HIS A 170 0.70 -11.93 -22.63
CA HIS A 170 -0.10 -11.10 -23.53
C HIS A 170 0.77 -10.45 -24.59
N PHE A 171 0.28 -10.37 -25.81
CA PHE A 171 0.79 -9.39 -26.77
C PHE A 171 0.40 -7.99 -26.32
N VAL A 172 1.32 -7.04 -26.36
CA VAL A 172 1.12 -5.65 -25.91
C VAL A 172 1.54 -4.68 -27.00
N TRP A 173 0.71 -3.68 -27.26
CA TRP A 173 0.97 -2.62 -28.22
C TRP A 173 1.25 -1.32 -27.47
N ALA A 174 2.50 -0.84 -27.49
CA ALA A 174 2.87 0.49 -27.02
C ALA A 174 2.97 1.49 -28.18
N ASP A 175 3.31 1.03 -29.37
CA ASP A 175 3.23 1.77 -30.62
C ASP A 175 2.64 0.94 -31.77
N CYS A 176 2.42 1.57 -32.93
CA CYS A 176 1.84 0.92 -34.11
C CYS A 176 2.77 -0.09 -34.80
N GLY A 177 4.06 -0.12 -34.45
CA GLY A 177 5.04 -1.08 -34.93
C GLY A 177 5.00 -2.40 -34.16
N ASP A 178 4.43 -2.41 -32.96
CA ASP A 178 4.37 -3.58 -32.09
C ASP A 178 3.45 -4.67 -32.62
N ASN A 179 3.86 -5.92 -32.41
CA ASN A 179 3.15 -7.13 -32.82
C ASN A 179 2.75 -7.08 -34.30
N SER A 180 3.75 -6.87 -35.13
CA SER A 180 3.57 -6.75 -36.57
C SER A 180 4.39 -7.79 -37.32
N MET A 181 3.97 -8.08 -38.55
CA MET A 181 4.70 -8.94 -39.48
C MET A 181 4.85 -8.26 -40.83
N ALA A 182 5.96 -8.56 -41.51
CA ALA A 182 6.25 -8.05 -42.84
C ALA A 182 6.42 -9.20 -43.83
N THR A 183 5.98 -8.97 -45.06
CA THR A 183 6.23 -9.89 -46.18
C THR A 183 7.55 -9.55 -46.89
N VAL A 184 8.05 -10.48 -47.72
CA VAL A 184 9.21 -10.22 -48.60
C VAL A 184 9.03 -8.98 -49.48
N GLU A 185 7.79 -8.69 -49.89
CA GLU A 185 7.45 -7.53 -50.72
C GLU A 185 7.43 -6.20 -49.93
N GLY A 186 7.63 -6.26 -48.61
CA GLY A 186 7.62 -5.09 -47.73
C GLY A 186 6.23 -4.63 -47.29
N SER A 187 5.17 -5.42 -47.55
CA SER A 187 3.84 -5.13 -47.01
C SER A 187 3.79 -5.42 -45.51
N PHE A 188 3.17 -4.53 -44.75
CA PHE A 188 3.13 -4.52 -43.30
C PHE A 188 1.76 -4.99 -42.78
N TYR A 189 1.76 -5.96 -41.88
CA TYR A 189 0.56 -6.60 -41.36
C TYR A 189 0.48 -6.42 -39.85
N ILE A 190 -0.71 -6.03 -39.39
CA ILE A 190 -1.03 -5.77 -37.97
C ILE A 190 -2.19 -6.64 -37.53
N SER A 191 -2.51 -6.57 -36.23
CA SER A 191 -3.60 -7.31 -35.63
C SER A 191 -4.96 -6.97 -36.25
N ASP A 192 -5.72 -8.01 -36.57
CA ASP A 192 -7.14 -7.94 -36.91
C ASP A 192 -8.02 -8.35 -35.72
N ALA A 193 -7.62 -9.40 -34.99
CA ALA A 193 -8.28 -9.85 -33.77
C ALA A 193 -7.26 -10.26 -32.70
N VAL A 194 -7.67 -10.21 -31.43
CA VAL A 194 -6.83 -10.60 -30.28
C VAL A 194 -7.67 -11.47 -29.36
N PHE A 195 -7.24 -12.70 -29.14
CA PHE A 195 -7.99 -13.69 -28.39
C PHE A 195 -7.42 -13.91 -26.99
N GLU A 196 -8.28 -13.79 -25.99
CA GLU A 196 -8.03 -14.14 -24.59
C GLU A 196 -8.95 -15.30 -24.21
N ASN A 197 -8.40 -16.42 -23.74
CA ASN A 197 -9.17 -17.60 -23.33
C ASN A 197 -10.23 -18.05 -24.38
N GLY A 198 -9.86 -17.97 -25.66
CA GLY A 198 -10.72 -18.37 -26.78
C GLY A 198 -11.82 -17.39 -27.19
N SER A 199 -11.93 -16.24 -26.51
CA SER A 199 -12.86 -15.17 -26.88
C SER A 199 -12.10 -14.03 -27.55
N ASP A 200 -12.66 -13.46 -28.62
CA ASP A 200 -12.12 -12.24 -29.21
C ASP A 200 -12.30 -11.09 -28.22
N TRP A 201 -11.19 -10.44 -27.93
CA TRP A 201 -11.02 -9.36 -26.98
C TRP A 201 -10.56 -8.08 -27.67
N ALA A 202 -10.43 -8.06 -29.00
CA ALA A 202 -9.99 -6.88 -29.73
C ALA A 202 -10.97 -5.72 -29.55
N MET A 203 -10.41 -4.52 -29.35
CA MET A 203 -11.19 -3.28 -29.19
C MET A 203 -10.34 -2.08 -29.59
N ASP A 204 -10.95 -1.15 -30.31
CA ASP A 204 -10.32 0.13 -30.63
C ASP A 204 -10.16 0.96 -29.34
N THR A 205 -8.90 1.20 -28.95
CA THR A 205 -8.49 1.83 -27.68
C THR A 205 -7.25 2.69 -27.92
N TRP A 206 -6.84 3.49 -26.94
CA TRP A 206 -5.60 4.26 -27.06
C TRP A 206 -4.39 3.37 -26.77
N LEU A 207 -3.24 3.67 -27.37
CA LEU A 207 -1.95 3.09 -26.98
C LEU A 207 -1.49 3.67 -25.62
N PRO A 208 -0.83 2.88 -24.75
CA PRO A 208 -0.60 1.43 -24.88
C PRO A 208 -1.87 0.59 -24.63
N THR A 209 -1.94 -0.61 -25.21
CA THR A 209 -3.10 -1.50 -25.10
C THR A 209 -2.78 -3.00 -25.19
N LEU A 210 -3.63 -3.84 -24.59
CA LEU A 210 -3.67 -5.31 -24.74
C LEU A 210 -4.70 -5.77 -25.79
N ARG A 211 -5.38 -4.83 -26.45
CA ARG A 211 -6.58 -5.06 -27.27
C ARG A 211 -6.30 -5.11 -28.78
N GLY A 212 -5.03 -5.17 -29.17
CA GLY A 212 -4.61 -5.08 -30.56
C GLY A 212 -4.28 -3.65 -31.00
N ALA A 213 -3.67 -3.54 -32.17
CA ALA A 213 -3.36 -2.27 -32.83
C ALA A 213 -4.64 -1.43 -33.04
N PRO A 214 -4.72 -0.20 -32.51
CA PRO A 214 -5.89 0.67 -32.70
C PRO A 214 -6.06 1.16 -34.14
N ASP A 215 -7.20 1.77 -34.44
CA ASP A 215 -7.53 2.25 -35.80
C ASP A 215 -6.57 3.33 -36.30
N GLU A 216 -5.96 4.09 -35.39
CA GLU A 216 -4.90 5.04 -35.72
C GLU A 216 -3.68 4.38 -36.40
N CYS A 217 -3.45 3.09 -36.16
CA CYS A 217 -2.37 2.32 -36.78
C CYS A 217 -2.69 1.84 -38.20
N SER A 218 -3.92 2.05 -38.70
CA SER A 218 -4.36 1.62 -40.04
C SER A 218 -3.98 2.61 -41.16
N GLY A 219 -2.86 3.32 -41.02
CA GLY A 219 -2.34 4.27 -42.01
C GLY A 219 -2.02 3.64 -43.38
N PRO A 220 -1.68 4.46 -44.42
CA PRO A 220 -1.43 3.96 -45.77
C PRO A 220 -0.24 3.00 -45.81
N GLY A 221 -0.53 1.69 -45.88
CA GLY A 221 0.46 0.62 -45.98
C GLY A 221 0.32 -0.51 -44.96
N ALA A 222 -0.47 -0.30 -43.90
CA ALA A 222 -0.78 -1.36 -42.92
C ALA A 222 -2.03 -2.15 -43.32
N VAL A 223 -1.98 -3.47 -43.19
CA VAL A 223 -3.10 -4.38 -43.47
C VAL A 223 -3.45 -5.16 -42.20
N ARG A 224 -4.71 -5.05 -41.75
CA ARG A 224 -5.23 -5.89 -40.65
C ARG A 224 -5.49 -7.30 -41.18
N GLU A 225 -4.73 -8.28 -40.70
CA GLU A 225 -4.86 -9.68 -41.17
C GLU A 225 -4.48 -10.72 -40.10
N ILE A 226 -3.78 -10.32 -39.04
CA ILE A 226 -3.20 -11.25 -38.06
C ILE A 226 -4.14 -11.42 -36.87
N ASP A 227 -4.54 -12.65 -36.59
CA ASP A 227 -5.24 -12.99 -35.35
C ASP A 227 -4.19 -13.42 -34.31
N PHE A 228 -4.10 -12.68 -33.19
CA PHE A 228 -3.18 -12.97 -32.09
C PHE A 228 -3.89 -13.75 -30.98
N TYR A 229 -3.25 -14.79 -30.45
CA TYR A 229 -3.75 -15.53 -29.28
C TYR A 229 -2.79 -15.41 -28.12
N ASN A 230 -3.27 -14.81 -27.04
CA ASN A 230 -2.53 -14.73 -25.78
C ASN A 230 -2.38 -16.12 -25.15
N GLY A 231 -1.30 -16.27 -24.38
CA GLY A 231 -0.92 -17.52 -23.73
C GLY A 231 -1.33 -17.54 -22.26
N LEU A 232 -1.47 -18.74 -21.72
CA LEU A 232 -1.74 -18.98 -20.31
C LEU A 232 -0.71 -19.92 -19.72
N ILE A 233 -0.25 -19.60 -18.51
CA ILE A 233 0.55 -20.50 -17.68
C ILE A 233 -0.26 -20.87 -16.44
N THR A 234 -0.36 -22.16 -16.15
CA THR A 234 -1.04 -22.66 -14.94
C THR A 234 -0.01 -23.32 -14.03
N MET A 235 0.17 -22.74 -12.84
CA MET A 235 1.01 -23.34 -11.82
C MET A 235 0.39 -24.64 -11.32
N ALA A 236 1.22 -25.66 -11.17
CA ALA A 236 0.79 -26.93 -10.63
C ALA A 236 0.21 -26.74 -9.21
N PRO A 237 -0.82 -27.53 -8.84
CA PRO A 237 -1.16 -27.66 -7.43
C PRO A 237 0.06 -28.18 -6.67
N SER A 238 0.08 -27.97 -5.34
CA SER A 238 1.16 -28.50 -4.51
C SER A 238 1.09 -30.03 -4.42
N ASP A 239 1.63 -30.71 -5.43
CA ASP A 239 2.29 -32.00 -5.26
C ASP A 239 3.62 -31.80 -4.49
N TYR A 240 4.06 -30.53 -4.43
CA TYR A 240 5.31 -30.06 -3.86
C TYR A 240 5.28 -30.06 -2.33
N VAL A 241 6.22 -30.84 -1.78
CA VAL A 241 6.49 -31.05 -0.37
C VAL A 241 7.41 -29.92 0.15
N GLY A 242 6.94 -28.67 0.04
CA GLY A 242 7.67 -27.50 0.53
C GLY A 242 7.85 -27.53 2.06
N GLY A 243 8.93 -26.94 2.57
CA GLY A 243 9.12 -26.74 4.01
C GLY A 243 8.09 -25.76 4.60
N SER A 244 8.23 -25.43 5.88
CA SER A 244 7.47 -24.31 6.46
C SER A 244 7.96 -23.01 5.83
N ALA A 245 7.05 -22.16 5.36
CA ALA A 245 7.40 -20.90 4.71
C ALA A 245 6.78 -19.73 5.48
N VAL A 246 7.54 -18.66 5.72
CA VAL A 246 7.01 -17.40 6.24
C VAL A 246 7.11 -16.32 5.17
N SER A 247 6.01 -15.62 4.94
CA SER A 247 5.87 -14.64 3.87
C SER A 247 5.41 -13.30 4.43
N ILE A 248 5.93 -12.21 3.88
CA ILE A 248 5.39 -10.87 4.07
C ILE A 248 4.44 -10.58 2.90
N ILE A 249 3.16 -10.47 3.19
CA ILE A 249 2.10 -10.18 2.22
C ILE A 249 1.70 -8.72 2.39
N GLY A 250 2.33 -7.84 1.63
CA GLY A 250 1.97 -6.43 1.58
C GLY A 250 0.86 -6.13 0.57
N GLU A 251 0.32 -4.93 0.64
CA GLU A 251 -0.72 -4.48 -0.27
C GLU A 251 -0.20 -4.36 -1.72
N PRO A 252 -0.87 -5.02 -2.68
CA PRO A 252 -0.48 -4.96 -4.08
C PRO A 252 -0.78 -3.60 -4.72
N TYR A 253 -1.46 -2.72 -3.99
CA TYR A 253 -1.87 -1.40 -4.45
C TYR A 253 -2.25 -0.49 -3.28
N THR A 254 -1.62 0.67 -3.21
CA THR A 254 -1.99 1.76 -2.29
C THR A 254 -1.63 3.11 -2.92
N TRP A 255 -2.01 4.20 -2.26
CA TRP A 255 -1.83 5.57 -2.74
C TRP A 255 -0.93 6.38 -1.79
N LEU A 256 -0.42 7.50 -2.26
CA LEU A 256 0.34 8.43 -1.43
C LEU A 256 -0.51 8.98 -0.28
N GLY A 257 0.03 9.01 0.94
CA GLY A 257 -0.69 9.49 2.13
C GLY A 257 -1.71 8.51 2.69
N TRP A 258 -1.92 7.34 2.07
CA TRP A 258 -2.89 6.36 2.52
C TRP A 258 -2.31 5.37 3.53
N PRO A 259 -3.16 4.80 4.41
CA PRO A 259 -2.75 3.65 5.19
C PRO A 259 -2.48 2.47 4.26
N ALA A 260 -1.47 1.68 4.60
CA ALA A 260 -1.16 0.43 3.94
C ALA A 260 -0.79 -0.62 4.98
N SER A 261 -1.12 -1.88 4.71
CA SER A 261 -0.85 -2.99 5.63
C SER A 261 0.01 -4.06 4.99
N ALA A 262 0.73 -4.81 5.83
CA ALA A 262 1.43 -6.02 5.43
C ALA A 262 1.27 -7.10 6.49
N GLN A 263 0.74 -8.26 6.07
CA GLN A 263 0.55 -9.42 6.93
C GLN A 263 1.81 -10.29 6.89
N ILE A 264 2.21 -10.82 8.05
CA ILE A 264 3.23 -11.86 8.14
C ILE A 264 2.51 -13.17 8.39
N VAL A 265 2.59 -14.06 7.41
CA VAL A 265 1.85 -15.33 7.41
C VAL A 265 2.85 -16.47 7.33
N ILE A 266 2.61 -17.51 8.12
CA ILE A 266 3.32 -18.78 7.96
C ILE A 266 2.42 -19.78 7.26
N GLN A 267 2.96 -20.49 6.28
CA GLN A 267 2.33 -21.56 5.53
C GLN A 267 3.09 -22.84 5.86
N ASN A 268 2.49 -23.71 6.68
CA ASN A 268 3.14 -24.93 7.14
C ASN A 268 2.78 -26.12 6.26
N HIS A 269 3.76 -26.65 5.54
CA HIS A 269 3.55 -27.77 4.61
C HIS A 269 4.28 -29.07 5.01
N ARG A 270 4.99 -29.11 6.15
CA ARG A 270 5.72 -30.31 6.58
C ARG A 270 5.43 -30.71 8.03
N ALA A 271 4.65 -31.76 8.23
CA ALA A 271 4.65 -32.48 9.50
C ALA A 271 5.90 -33.39 9.61
N PRO A 272 6.58 -33.50 10.77
CA PRO A 272 6.32 -32.81 12.04
C PRO A 272 7.19 -31.55 12.18
N TRP A 273 6.68 -30.40 11.74
CA TRP A 273 7.19 -29.08 12.09
C TRP A 273 6.14 -28.39 12.95
N SER A 274 6.54 -27.88 14.10
CA SER A 274 5.71 -27.02 14.93
C SER A 274 6.57 -26.05 15.74
N SER A 275 6.01 -24.89 16.06
CA SER A 275 6.72 -23.85 16.80
C SER A 275 5.93 -23.29 17.98
N SER A 276 6.64 -23.02 19.08
CA SER A 276 6.12 -22.44 20.31
C SER A 276 6.57 -20.98 20.55
N GLY A 277 7.31 -20.39 19.62
CA GLY A 277 7.74 -19.00 19.71
C GLY A 277 8.60 -18.58 18.52
N PHE A 278 8.67 -17.28 18.27
CA PHE A 278 9.47 -16.70 17.18
C PHE A 278 10.09 -15.35 17.57
N ASP A 279 11.20 -15.03 16.91
CA ASP A 279 11.83 -13.71 16.86
C ASP A 279 12.05 -13.35 15.38
N LEU A 280 11.31 -12.36 14.88
CA LEU A 280 11.39 -11.91 13.49
C LEU A 280 11.89 -10.46 13.45
N LEU A 281 12.85 -10.18 12.56
CA LEU A 281 13.35 -8.85 12.30
C LEU A 281 13.04 -8.48 10.83
N VAL A 282 12.13 -7.54 10.66
CA VAL A 282 11.69 -7.06 9.35
C VAL A 282 12.21 -5.65 9.13
N ARG A 283 12.79 -5.42 7.96
CA ARG A 283 13.15 -4.11 7.43
C ARG A 283 12.07 -3.62 6.46
N TYR A 284 11.72 -2.35 6.53
CA TYR A 284 10.82 -1.68 5.59
C TYR A 284 11.52 -0.48 4.95
N ASP A 285 11.05 -0.09 3.77
CA ASP A 285 11.51 1.12 3.07
C ASP A 285 11.04 2.38 3.83
N ALA A 286 11.89 2.89 4.73
CA ALA A 286 11.59 4.04 5.57
C ALA A 286 11.45 5.35 4.77
N ASP A 287 11.95 5.43 3.53
CA ASP A 287 11.79 6.61 2.67
C ASP A 287 10.36 6.71 2.12
N GLY A 288 9.69 5.58 1.94
CA GLY A 288 8.30 5.53 1.44
C GLY A 288 7.25 5.19 2.48
N LEU A 289 7.63 4.55 3.58
CA LEU A 289 6.70 4.08 4.61
C LEU A 289 7.03 4.68 5.98
N ARG A 290 5.98 4.93 6.76
CA ARG A 290 6.07 5.19 8.19
C ARG A 290 5.30 4.11 8.94
N LEU A 291 5.97 3.34 9.80
CA LEU A 291 5.29 2.37 10.66
C LEU A 291 4.35 3.11 11.61
N HIS A 292 3.06 2.76 11.57
CA HIS A 292 2.02 3.32 12.43
C HIS A 292 1.78 2.42 13.65
N SER A 293 1.55 1.12 13.41
CA SER A 293 1.27 0.16 14.48
C SER A 293 1.52 -1.28 14.06
N VAL A 294 1.86 -2.14 15.01
CA VAL A 294 1.91 -3.59 14.83
C VAL A 294 0.78 -4.24 15.62
N GLN A 295 0.07 -5.17 14.98
CA GLN A 295 -0.98 -5.96 15.58
C GLN A 295 -0.56 -7.43 15.64
N GLN A 296 -0.89 -8.11 16.73
CA GLN A 296 -0.74 -9.56 16.85
C GLN A 296 -1.69 -10.24 15.84
N GLY A 297 -1.21 -11.29 15.16
CA GLY A 297 -2.00 -12.01 14.17
C GLY A 297 -3.27 -12.62 14.76
N SER A 298 -4.35 -12.61 13.98
CA SER A 298 -5.68 -13.04 14.44
C SER A 298 -5.72 -14.48 14.94
N ASP A 299 -4.93 -15.37 14.35
CA ASP A 299 -4.84 -16.77 14.77
C ASP A 299 -4.15 -16.92 16.12
N LEU A 300 -3.04 -16.20 16.34
CA LEU A 300 -2.34 -16.22 17.63
C LEU A 300 -3.24 -15.68 18.75
N LEU A 301 -4.01 -14.62 18.47
CA LEU A 301 -5.02 -14.09 19.39
C LEU A 301 -6.11 -15.12 19.68
N ALA A 302 -6.65 -15.77 18.66
CA ALA A 302 -7.68 -16.80 18.80
C ALA A 302 -7.19 -18.02 19.59
N TRP A 303 -5.89 -18.35 19.47
CA TRP A 303 -5.29 -19.46 20.20
C TRP A 303 -4.84 -19.11 21.61
N ALA A 304 -4.99 -17.85 22.03
CA ALA A 304 -4.56 -17.33 23.32
C ALA A 304 -3.05 -17.47 23.56
N TRP A 305 -2.24 -17.11 22.55
CA TRP A 305 -0.79 -16.95 22.73
C TRP A 305 -0.49 -15.91 23.81
N GLU A 306 0.42 -16.24 24.71
CA GLU A 306 0.52 -15.55 26.01
C GLU A 306 1.47 -14.34 26.00
N TYR A 307 2.38 -14.26 25.03
CA TYR A 307 3.30 -13.13 24.89
C TYR A 307 3.43 -12.72 23.43
N PHE A 308 3.29 -11.42 23.17
CA PHE A 308 3.58 -10.77 21.90
C PHE A 308 4.05 -9.34 22.18
N GLN A 309 5.25 -8.99 21.71
CA GLN A 309 5.77 -7.62 21.74
C GLN A 309 6.45 -7.27 20.42
N TYR A 310 6.51 -5.97 20.15
CA TYR A 310 7.32 -5.43 19.06
C TYR A 310 8.17 -4.26 19.54
N ALA A 311 9.29 -4.06 18.86
CA ALA A 311 10.12 -2.86 18.96
C ALA A 311 10.45 -2.37 17.56
N SER A 312 10.49 -1.06 17.35
CA SER A 312 10.79 -0.49 16.04
C SER A 312 11.90 0.55 16.12
N ASP A 313 12.78 0.55 15.13
CA ASP A 313 13.71 1.63 14.84
C ASP A 313 13.27 2.30 13.54
N SER A 314 12.63 3.47 13.66
CA SER A 314 12.14 4.22 12.49
C SER A 314 13.25 4.85 11.65
N THR A 315 14.46 5.00 12.19
CA THR A 315 15.60 5.59 11.47
C THR A 315 16.24 4.59 10.52
N GLU A 316 16.34 3.33 10.94
CA GLU A 316 16.86 2.23 10.12
C GLU A 316 15.76 1.47 9.37
N GLY A 317 14.49 1.81 9.63
CA GLY A 317 13.33 1.14 9.04
C GLY A 317 13.20 -0.30 9.52
N LEU A 318 13.47 -0.58 10.80
CA LEU A 318 13.43 -1.93 11.36
C LEU A 318 12.25 -2.11 12.32
N VAL A 319 11.67 -3.31 12.31
CA VAL A 319 10.68 -3.77 13.30
C VAL A 319 11.02 -5.19 13.72
N ARG A 320 11.22 -5.39 15.03
CA ARG A 320 11.41 -6.70 15.65
C ARG A 320 10.11 -7.15 16.28
N LEU A 321 9.73 -8.41 16.06
CA LEU A 321 8.53 -9.05 16.58
C LEU A 321 8.94 -10.26 17.39
N VAL A 322 8.48 -10.35 18.63
CA VAL A 322 8.76 -11.49 19.52
C VAL A 322 7.45 -12.03 20.06
N ALA A 323 7.23 -13.33 19.89
CA ALA A 323 6.06 -14.00 20.45
C ALA A 323 6.42 -15.34 21.09
N ILE A 324 5.72 -15.67 22.17
CA ILE A 324 5.85 -16.95 22.89
C ILE A 324 4.44 -17.48 23.11
N GLY A 325 4.20 -18.70 22.66
CA GLY A 325 2.89 -19.34 22.76
C GLY A 325 2.53 -19.67 24.19
N ASP A 326 3.46 -20.28 24.93
CA ASP A 326 3.25 -20.81 26.27
C ASP A 326 4.39 -20.35 27.19
N ILE A 327 4.10 -19.39 28.08
CA ILE A 327 4.98 -19.01 29.17
C ILE A 327 4.68 -19.91 30.36
N ASN A 328 5.71 -20.28 31.13
CA ASN A 328 5.54 -21.22 32.25
C ASN A 328 4.76 -20.59 33.42
N ASN A 329 3.43 -20.53 33.29
CA ASN A 329 2.52 -19.80 34.18
C ASN A 329 1.47 -20.68 34.88
N GLY A 330 1.45 -22.00 34.66
CA GLY A 330 0.53 -22.94 35.31
C GLY A 330 -0.22 -23.80 34.31
N ASP A 331 -1.55 -23.93 34.49
CA ASP A 331 -2.46 -24.72 33.64
C ASP A 331 -3.01 -23.92 32.43
N VAL A 332 -2.64 -22.65 32.30
CA VAL A 332 -3.04 -21.80 31.18
C VAL A 332 -2.02 -22.02 30.07
N HIS A 333 -2.51 -22.42 28.90
CA HIS A 333 -1.69 -22.71 27.73
C HIS A 333 -2.46 -22.32 26.48
N PRO A 334 -1.77 -21.98 25.38
CA PRO A 334 -2.44 -21.71 24.12
C PRO A 334 -3.16 -22.97 23.62
N SER A 335 -4.32 -22.79 23.00
CA SER A 335 -5.11 -23.92 22.47
C SER A 335 -4.39 -24.66 21.34
N ASN A 336 -3.61 -23.93 20.54
CA ASN A 336 -2.77 -24.45 19.46
C ASN A 336 -1.39 -23.79 19.47
N LEU A 337 -0.38 -24.55 19.07
CA LEU A 337 0.94 -24.04 18.69
C LEU A 337 0.96 -23.82 17.17
N ILE A 338 2.01 -23.20 16.64
CA ILE A 338 2.10 -23.01 15.19
C ILE A 338 2.45 -24.35 14.56
N ASP A 339 1.46 -25.06 14.03
CA ASP A 339 1.62 -26.33 13.30
C ASP A 339 0.79 -26.39 12.00
N GLN A 340 0.18 -25.26 11.62
CA GLN A 340 -0.63 -25.09 10.42
C GLN A 340 -0.42 -23.67 9.87
N GLU A 341 -1.08 -23.36 8.74
CA GLU A 341 -1.08 -22.00 8.21
C GLU A 341 -1.74 -21.02 9.19
N CYS A 342 -1.09 -19.89 9.45
CA CYS A 342 -1.64 -18.83 10.29
C CYS A 342 -0.99 -17.46 10.09
N GLU A 343 -1.74 -16.42 10.47
CA GLU A 343 -1.23 -15.04 10.57
C GLU A 343 -0.45 -14.86 11.88
N LEU A 344 0.81 -14.43 11.77
CA LEU A 344 1.69 -14.15 12.91
C LEU A 344 1.55 -12.70 13.41
N ALA A 345 1.47 -11.74 12.49
CA ALA A 345 1.35 -10.32 12.80
C ALA A 345 0.85 -9.53 11.58
N THR A 346 0.28 -8.36 11.83
CA THR A 346 -0.02 -7.35 10.80
C THR A 346 0.75 -6.06 11.10
N LEU A 347 1.59 -5.63 10.15
CA LEU A 347 2.30 -4.35 10.16
C LEU A 347 1.41 -3.31 9.47
N ASN A 348 1.09 -2.22 10.16
CA ASN A 348 0.32 -1.10 9.60
C ASN A 348 1.23 0.09 9.38
N PHE A 349 1.21 0.62 8.17
CA PHE A 349 2.01 1.74 7.71
C PHE A 349 1.11 2.89 7.25
N MET A 350 1.70 4.08 7.20
CA MET A 350 1.24 5.18 6.35
C MET A 350 2.24 5.34 5.20
N VAL A 351 1.75 5.40 3.97
CA VAL A 351 2.56 5.72 2.80
C VAL A 351 2.89 7.20 2.84
N ARG A 352 4.18 7.56 2.76
CA ARG A 352 4.60 8.97 2.77
C ARG A 352 4.08 9.67 1.53
N ASN A 353 3.47 10.84 1.72
CA ASN A 353 2.96 11.68 0.63
C ASN A 353 4.09 12.45 -0.08
N ASP A 354 5.00 11.70 -0.71
CA ASP A 354 6.09 12.23 -1.54
C ASP A 354 5.90 11.73 -2.97
N LEU A 355 5.87 12.64 -3.94
CA LEU A 355 5.74 12.32 -5.36
C LEU A 355 6.86 11.39 -5.86
N ALA A 356 8.02 11.37 -5.20
CA ALA A 356 9.08 10.42 -5.48
C ALA A 356 8.66 8.96 -5.24
N ASN A 357 7.60 8.72 -4.44
CA ASN A 357 7.03 7.40 -4.16
C ASN A 357 6.03 6.92 -5.20
N ILE A 358 5.59 7.74 -6.15
CA ILE A 358 4.67 7.31 -7.21
C ILE A 358 5.31 6.18 -8.02
N GLY A 359 4.55 5.11 -8.20
CA GLY A 359 4.99 3.90 -8.89
C GLY A 359 6.10 3.10 -8.20
N ARG A 360 6.63 3.57 -7.06
CA ARG A 360 7.66 2.84 -6.32
C ARG A 360 7.06 1.60 -5.68
N LYS A 361 7.86 0.55 -5.74
CA LYS A 361 7.70 -0.65 -4.93
C LYS A 361 8.47 -0.45 -3.63
N LEU A 362 7.76 -0.26 -2.53
CA LEU A 362 8.32 -0.05 -1.21
C LEU A 362 8.63 -1.41 -0.58
N SER A 363 9.91 -1.73 -0.42
CA SER A 363 10.34 -3.07 -0.02
C SER A 363 10.05 -3.38 1.45
N LEU A 364 9.63 -4.62 1.71
CA LEU A 364 9.55 -5.21 3.05
C LEU A 364 10.40 -6.48 3.04
N SER A 365 11.42 -6.56 3.90
CA SER A 365 12.37 -7.68 3.87
C SER A 365 12.75 -8.17 5.25
N PHE A 366 12.81 -9.48 5.46
CA PHE A 366 13.50 -10.07 6.60
C PHE A 366 14.98 -9.68 6.57
N GLN A 367 15.48 -9.23 7.72
CA GLN A 367 16.83 -8.73 7.91
C GLN A 367 17.53 -9.58 8.97
N TRP A 368 18.75 -10.02 8.68
CA TRP A 368 19.63 -10.65 9.65
C TRP A 368 20.79 -9.70 9.97
N ILE A 369 20.97 -9.43 11.27
CA ILE A 369 22.07 -8.66 11.84
C ILE A 369 22.91 -9.59 12.73
N ASP A 370 22.28 -10.60 13.32
CA ASP A 370 22.94 -11.73 13.99
C ASP A 370 22.19 -13.06 13.79
N CYS A 371 22.71 -14.14 14.38
CA CYS A 371 22.14 -15.48 14.27
C CYS A 371 20.83 -15.71 15.04
N GLY A 372 20.40 -14.76 15.87
CA GLY A 372 19.13 -14.80 16.60
C GLY A 372 17.95 -14.21 15.83
N ASP A 373 18.22 -13.47 14.75
CA ASP A 373 17.19 -12.86 13.92
C ASP A 373 16.47 -13.89 13.03
N ASN A 374 15.15 -13.71 12.89
CA ASN A 374 14.29 -14.54 12.04
C ASN A 374 14.39 -16.02 12.39
N THR A 375 14.03 -16.35 13.62
CA THR A 375 14.13 -17.69 14.18
C THR A 375 12.82 -18.15 14.80
N PHE A 376 12.61 -19.47 14.79
CA PHE A 376 11.47 -20.13 15.42
C PHE A 376 11.95 -21.18 16.41
N ALA A 377 11.38 -21.21 17.61
CA ALA A 377 11.66 -22.25 18.60
C ALA A 377 10.81 -23.49 18.31
N SER A 378 11.41 -24.68 18.35
CA SER A 378 10.69 -25.94 18.12
C SER A 378 9.68 -26.22 19.23
N ALA A 379 8.47 -26.61 18.88
CA ALA A 379 7.47 -27.06 19.86
C ALA A 379 7.53 -28.58 20.12
N PRO A 380 7.02 -29.05 21.28
CA PRO A 380 6.57 -28.25 22.43
C PRO A 380 7.71 -27.87 23.40
N SER A 381 8.91 -28.45 23.27
CA SER A 381 9.96 -28.34 24.28
C SER A 381 10.92 -27.15 24.12
N GLY A 382 10.95 -26.48 22.98
CA GLY A 382 11.89 -25.38 22.71
C GLY A 382 13.35 -25.80 22.53
N ASP A 383 13.64 -27.10 22.41
CA ASP A 383 15.01 -27.63 22.45
C ASP A 383 15.83 -27.37 21.17
N SER A 384 15.18 -26.95 20.08
CA SER A 384 15.81 -26.67 18.80
C SER A 384 15.40 -25.30 18.27
N LEU A 385 16.30 -24.66 17.52
CA LEU A 385 16.08 -23.39 16.85
C LEU A 385 16.00 -23.62 15.34
N TYR A 386 14.88 -23.23 14.74
CA TYR A 386 14.74 -23.21 13.30
C TYR A 386 15.17 -21.85 12.76
N ILE A 387 16.12 -21.89 11.85
CA ILE A 387 16.63 -20.72 11.13
C ILE A 387 16.27 -20.83 9.64
N SER A 388 16.63 -19.81 8.86
CA SER A 388 16.34 -19.77 7.44
C SER A 388 16.85 -21.00 6.68
N GLY A 389 15.97 -21.61 5.90
CA GLY A 389 16.28 -22.54 4.82
C GLY A 389 16.67 -21.73 3.59
N ASP A 390 15.73 -21.62 2.67
CA ASP A 390 15.87 -20.74 1.52
C ASP A 390 15.20 -19.38 1.75
N VAL A 391 15.76 -18.33 1.15
CA VAL A 391 15.20 -16.99 1.13
C VAL A 391 14.89 -16.63 -0.32
N TYR A 392 13.69 -16.13 -0.54
CA TYR A 392 13.15 -15.75 -1.83
C TYR A 392 12.82 -14.26 -1.84
N ASP A 393 13.00 -13.62 -2.99
CA ASP A 393 12.48 -12.28 -3.23
C ASP A 393 10.94 -12.26 -3.17
N GLU A 394 10.37 -11.06 -3.31
CA GLU A 394 8.94 -10.84 -3.23
C GLU A 394 8.11 -11.47 -4.34
N TYR A 395 8.75 -11.97 -5.39
CA TYR A 395 8.11 -12.71 -6.47
C TYR A 395 8.40 -14.21 -6.38
N GLY A 396 9.09 -14.68 -5.34
CA GLY A 396 9.36 -16.09 -5.11
C GLY A 396 10.56 -16.63 -5.89
N PHE A 397 11.54 -15.79 -6.26
CA PHE A 397 12.80 -16.24 -6.85
C PHE A 397 13.90 -16.35 -5.79
N LEU A 398 14.70 -17.42 -5.87
CA LEU A 398 15.72 -17.72 -4.86
C LEU A 398 16.80 -16.62 -4.82
N ILE A 399 17.07 -16.11 -3.61
CA ILE A 399 18.11 -15.12 -3.32
C ILE A 399 19.08 -15.57 -2.21
N THR A 400 18.93 -16.80 -1.69
CA THR A 400 19.80 -17.34 -0.63
C THR A 400 21.27 -17.29 -1.02
N THR A 401 22.09 -16.67 -0.17
CA THR A 401 23.56 -16.65 -0.25
C THR A 401 24.15 -16.82 1.14
N ASP A 402 25.45 -17.13 1.21
CA ASP A 402 26.18 -17.28 2.49
C ASP A 402 26.93 -15.98 2.83
N ASP A 403 26.23 -14.85 2.79
CA ASP A 403 26.80 -13.52 2.97
C ASP A 403 26.99 -13.17 4.47
N PRO A 404 28.05 -12.43 4.86
CA PRO A 404 28.22 -12.02 6.25
C PRO A 404 27.15 -11.00 6.67
N PHE A 405 26.91 -10.88 7.99
CA PHE A 405 26.00 -9.86 8.51
C PHE A 405 26.48 -8.42 8.26
N PRO A 406 25.54 -7.46 8.12
CA PRO A 406 24.10 -7.64 7.99
C PRO A 406 23.71 -8.12 6.57
N THR A 407 22.70 -8.99 6.47
CA THR A 407 22.24 -9.60 5.20
C THR A 407 20.72 -9.73 5.15
N THR A 408 20.14 -9.72 3.95
CA THR A 408 18.73 -10.05 3.68
C THR A 408 18.58 -11.38 2.93
N GLN A 409 19.67 -12.15 2.83
CA GLN A 409 19.78 -13.39 2.05
C GLN A 409 19.74 -14.64 2.94
N GLY A 410 19.45 -14.48 4.23
CA GLY A 410 19.28 -15.56 5.20
C GLY A 410 20.39 -15.63 6.24
N ALA A 411 20.17 -16.46 7.26
CA ALA A 411 21.16 -16.76 8.28
C ALA A 411 22.39 -17.46 7.64
N PRO A 412 23.61 -16.92 7.79
CA PRO A 412 24.81 -17.51 7.22
C PRO A 412 25.17 -18.84 7.90
N SER A 413 26.02 -19.63 7.25
CA SER A 413 26.44 -20.95 7.70
C SER A 413 27.16 -20.93 9.05
N GLU A 414 27.71 -19.77 9.44
CA GLU A 414 28.29 -19.55 10.77
C GLU A 414 27.26 -19.70 11.91
N CYS A 415 25.96 -19.55 11.64
CA CYS A 415 24.90 -19.75 12.64
C CYS A 415 24.63 -21.22 12.98
N LEU A 416 25.15 -22.16 12.19
CA LEU A 416 25.00 -23.61 12.42
C LEU A 416 26.03 -24.13 13.46
N THR A 417 26.13 -23.44 14.59
CA THR A 417 27.13 -23.74 15.64
C THR A 417 26.77 -24.93 16.52
N ALA A 418 25.48 -25.27 16.63
CA ALA A 418 24.97 -26.36 17.45
C ALA A 418 24.08 -27.31 16.65
N THR A 419 24.08 -28.60 17.02
CA THR A 419 23.22 -29.63 16.37
C THR A 419 21.72 -29.42 16.59
N THR A 420 21.36 -28.51 17.48
CA THR A 420 19.99 -28.08 17.77
C THR A 420 19.52 -26.94 16.87
N VAL A 421 20.42 -26.30 16.10
CA VAL A 421 20.07 -25.28 15.12
C VAL A 421 19.87 -25.94 13.75
N ARG A 422 18.74 -25.69 13.09
CA ARG A 422 18.35 -26.38 11.85
C ARG A 422 17.77 -25.39 10.83
N ARG A 423 18.22 -25.49 9.57
CA ARG A 423 17.56 -24.83 8.44
C ARG A 423 16.21 -25.50 8.19
N SER A 424 15.10 -24.81 8.41
CA SER A 424 13.77 -25.44 8.34
C SER A 424 12.62 -24.49 7.99
N VAL A 425 12.88 -23.18 7.86
CA VAL A 425 11.86 -22.19 7.50
C VAL A 425 12.32 -21.40 6.28
N ASP A 426 11.56 -21.43 5.20
CA ASP A 426 11.82 -20.61 4.03
C ASP A 426 11.21 -19.22 4.22
N TYR A 427 11.87 -18.19 3.71
CA TYR A 427 11.48 -16.79 3.91
C TYR A 427 11.16 -16.12 2.57
N TYR A 428 10.01 -15.47 2.45
CA TYR A 428 9.58 -14.74 1.26
C TYR A 428 9.44 -13.26 1.58
N GLN A 429 10.23 -12.42 0.91
CA GLN A 429 10.13 -10.97 1.05
C GLN A 429 8.77 -10.46 0.57
N GLY A 430 8.45 -9.22 0.91
CA GLY A 430 7.21 -8.55 0.52
C GLY A 430 7.45 -7.14 0.01
N PHE A 431 6.36 -6.48 -0.37
CA PHE A 431 6.38 -5.08 -0.75
C PHE A 431 5.00 -4.46 -0.59
N ILE A 432 4.98 -3.14 -0.55
CA ILE A 432 3.79 -2.32 -0.75
C ILE A 432 3.99 -1.56 -2.07
N GLN A 433 3.04 -1.68 -2.99
CA GLN A 433 3.11 -0.99 -4.29
C GLN A 433 2.32 0.31 -4.25
N VAL A 434 3.01 1.43 -4.47
CA VAL A 434 2.36 2.72 -4.68
C VAL A 434 1.94 2.82 -6.15
N ALA A 435 0.73 3.28 -6.41
CA ALA A 435 0.22 3.46 -7.77
C ALA A 435 1.09 4.38 -8.64
N ASN A 436 1.15 4.15 -9.96
CA ASN A 436 1.86 5.00 -10.92
C ASN A 436 1.13 6.32 -11.23
N SER A 437 -0.11 6.48 -10.77
CA SER A 437 -0.87 7.72 -10.87
C SER A 437 -1.44 8.02 -9.49
N ASN A 438 -1.34 9.25 -9.02
CA ASN A 438 -2.11 9.67 -7.85
C ASN A 438 -3.55 9.97 -8.34
N PRO A 439 -4.62 9.51 -7.66
CA PRO A 439 -5.99 9.86 -8.02
C PRO A 439 -6.25 11.35 -7.79
N SER A 440 -5.34 12.04 -7.09
CA SER A 440 -5.11 13.48 -7.24
C SER A 440 -3.93 13.69 -8.18
N ASP A 441 -4.24 13.93 -9.46
CA ASP A 441 -3.32 14.69 -10.30
C ASP A 441 -3.04 16.02 -9.56
N ASP A 442 -1.85 16.61 -9.74
CA ASP A 442 -1.46 17.89 -9.11
C ASP A 442 -2.41 19.06 -9.51
N THR A 443 -3.40 18.78 -10.37
CA THR A 443 -4.50 19.67 -10.76
C THR A 443 -5.65 19.76 -9.76
N ASP A 444 -5.76 18.86 -8.78
CA ASP A 444 -6.95 18.75 -7.92
C ASP A 444 -6.71 19.23 -6.46
N ARG A 445 -5.48 19.66 -6.11
CA ARG A 445 -5.19 20.22 -4.78
C ARG A 445 -6.06 21.45 -4.54
N GLY A 446 -6.78 21.47 -3.41
CA GLY A 446 -7.72 22.54 -3.09
C GLY A 446 -9.06 22.48 -3.84
N ASP A 447 -9.32 21.49 -4.71
CA ASP A 447 -10.65 21.22 -5.28
C ASP A 447 -11.41 20.19 -4.43
N VAL A 448 -11.77 20.59 -3.20
CA VAL A 448 -12.38 19.69 -2.20
C VAL A 448 -13.77 19.23 -2.60
N ASN A 449 -14.47 19.98 -3.44
CA ASN A 449 -15.79 19.61 -3.94
C ASN A 449 -15.76 18.88 -5.30
N LEU A 450 -14.56 18.70 -5.88
CA LEU A 450 -14.28 17.96 -7.12
C LEU A 450 -15.05 18.48 -8.33
N ASN A 451 -15.19 19.80 -8.47
CA ASN A 451 -15.86 20.43 -9.60
C ASN A 451 -14.89 20.91 -10.70
N ALA A 452 -13.62 20.54 -10.60
CA ALA A 452 -12.49 20.97 -11.42
C ALA A 452 -12.16 22.46 -11.31
N VAL A 453 -12.55 23.11 -10.20
CA VAL A 453 -12.19 24.50 -9.90
C VAL A 453 -11.55 24.53 -8.52
N PRO A 454 -10.21 24.45 -8.43
CA PRO A 454 -9.53 24.44 -7.15
C PRO A 454 -9.55 25.83 -6.49
N TYR A 455 -9.45 25.81 -5.17
CA TYR A 455 -9.31 26.98 -4.32
C TYR A 455 -10.52 27.94 -4.32
N GLU A 456 -11.75 27.43 -4.53
CA GLU A 456 -12.94 28.26 -4.42
C GLU A 456 -13.42 28.41 -2.96
N VAL A 457 -14.25 29.43 -2.74
CA VAL A 457 -14.97 29.58 -1.46
C VAL A 457 -15.83 28.34 -1.16
N ALA A 458 -16.37 27.68 -2.20
CA ALA A 458 -17.18 26.47 -2.03
C ALA A 458 -16.37 25.31 -1.45
N ASP A 459 -15.14 25.10 -1.92
CA ASP A 459 -14.20 24.10 -1.39
C ASP A 459 -13.83 24.40 0.06
N TRP A 460 -13.49 25.66 0.35
CA TRP A 460 -13.14 26.07 1.70
C TRP A 460 -14.31 25.90 2.67
N VAL A 461 -15.54 26.19 2.23
CA VAL A 461 -16.76 25.94 3.03
C VAL A 461 -16.94 24.44 3.29
N LEU A 462 -16.77 23.61 2.26
CA LEU A 462 -16.87 22.16 2.42
C LEU A 462 -15.80 21.61 3.37
N PHE A 463 -14.55 22.08 3.25
CA PHE A 463 -13.47 21.68 4.14
C PHE A 463 -13.66 22.21 5.57
N THR A 464 -14.18 23.43 5.74
CA THR A 464 -14.57 23.92 7.07
C THR A 464 -15.62 23.00 7.71
N ASN A 465 -16.62 22.55 6.94
CA ASN A 465 -17.68 21.70 7.46
C ASN A 465 -17.16 20.35 7.97
N TYR A 466 -16.05 19.84 7.44
CA TYR A 466 -15.40 18.63 7.96
C TYR A 466 -15.01 18.79 9.44
N PHE A 467 -14.55 19.97 9.88
CA PHE A 467 -14.23 20.21 11.29
C PHE A 467 -15.46 20.23 12.22
N PHE A 468 -16.67 20.34 11.67
CA PHE A 468 -17.91 20.26 12.47
C PHE A 468 -18.56 18.89 12.42
N TYR A 469 -18.57 18.24 11.25
CA TYR A 469 -19.38 17.05 10.98
C TYR A 469 -18.55 15.82 10.60
N GLY A 470 -17.22 15.93 10.61
CA GLY A 470 -16.29 14.88 10.22
C GLY A 470 -16.42 14.49 8.75
N LEU A 471 -16.01 13.25 8.43
CA LEU A 471 -15.97 12.72 7.05
C LEU A 471 -17.36 12.64 6.38
N SER A 472 -18.45 12.78 7.14
CA SER A 472 -19.82 12.71 6.60
C SER A 472 -20.15 13.81 5.58
N VAL A 473 -19.34 14.87 5.54
CA VAL A 473 -19.50 15.97 4.57
C VAL A 473 -19.01 15.59 3.16
N PHE A 474 -18.12 14.61 3.05
CA PHE A 474 -17.59 14.14 1.77
C PHE A 474 -18.52 13.06 1.21
N ASN A 475 -19.01 13.26 -0.01
CA ASN A 475 -20.04 12.41 -0.61
C ASN A 475 -19.91 12.20 -2.13
N VAL A 476 -18.89 12.77 -2.78
CA VAL A 476 -18.65 12.64 -4.22
C VAL A 476 -17.66 11.50 -4.46
N ASN A 477 -16.42 11.71 -4.03
CA ASN A 477 -15.39 10.68 -3.96
C ASN A 477 -14.60 10.97 -2.68
N ILE A 478 -14.97 10.30 -1.59
CA ILE A 478 -14.42 10.57 -0.26
C ILE A 478 -12.89 10.55 -0.30
N GLU A 479 -12.32 9.63 -1.07
CA GLU A 479 -10.87 9.42 -1.18
C GLU A 479 -10.16 10.61 -1.82
N ALA A 480 -10.66 11.07 -2.96
CA ALA A 480 -10.12 12.23 -3.66
C ALA A 480 -10.40 13.55 -2.93
N GLN A 481 -11.56 13.67 -2.28
CA GLN A 481 -11.90 14.85 -1.47
C GLN A 481 -10.95 14.97 -0.27
N ILE A 482 -10.63 13.86 0.41
CA ILE A 482 -9.64 13.86 1.49
C ILE A 482 -8.25 14.22 0.96
N ALA A 483 -7.80 13.62 -0.14
CA ALA A 483 -6.48 13.87 -0.71
C ALA A 483 -6.29 15.34 -1.16
N SER A 484 -7.34 15.97 -1.69
CA SER A 484 -7.32 17.38 -2.10
C SER A 484 -7.11 18.38 -0.95
N THR A 485 -7.23 17.92 0.31
CA THR A 485 -7.12 18.77 1.50
C THR A 485 -5.69 19.02 1.98
N ASP A 486 -4.67 18.39 1.40
CA ASP A 486 -3.25 18.74 1.67
C ASP A 486 -2.90 20.02 0.89
N VAL A 487 -3.42 21.15 1.36
CA VAL A 487 -3.39 22.44 0.64
C VAL A 487 -2.01 23.09 0.76
N ASN A 488 -1.35 22.92 1.90
CA ASN A 488 -0.01 23.46 2.16
C ASN A 488 1.12 22.53 1.66
N ASN A 489 0.78 21.30 1.22
CA ASN A 489 1.69 20.28 0.71
C ASN A 489 2.76 19.88 1.75
N ASP A 490 2.35 19.67 3.00
CA ASP A 490 3.21 19.12 4.04
C ASP A 490 3.10 17.60 4.18
N GLY A 491 2.20 16.98 3.40
CA GLY A 491 1.96 15.55 3.38
C GLY A 491 0.98 15.08 4.45
N LEU A 492 0.44 15.99 5.24
CA LEU A 492 -0.68 15.76 6.15
C LEU A 492 -1.96 16.24 5.45
N ILE A 493 -3.05 15.53 5.72
CA ILE A 493 -4.37 15.80 5.17
C ILE A 493 -5.31 16.12 6.31
N LEU A 494 -6.38 16.85 6.01
CA LEU A 494 -7.44 17.19 6.96
C LEU A 494 -6.96 17.98 8.19
N THR A 495 -5.88 18.75 8.06
CA THR A 495 -5.29 19.49 9.18
C THR A 495 -5.84 20.92 9.30
N LEU A 496 -5.73 21.49 10.50
CA LEU A 496 -6.08 22.90 10.71
C LEU A 496 -5.11 23.82 9.94
N ALA A 497 -3.85 23.40 9.79
CA ALA A 497 -2.84 24.11 9.00
C ALA A 497 -3.28 24.23 7.53
N ASP A 498 -3.74 23.13 6.94
CA ASP A 498 -4.28 23.12 5.58
C ASP A 498 -5.46 24.07 5.42
N LEU A 499 -6.42 24.06 6.37
CA LEU A 499 -7.57 24.94 6.32
C LEU A 499 -7.18 26.42 6.44
N MET A 500 -6.17 26.72 7.27
CA MET A 500 -5.61 28.06 7.43
C MET A 500 -4.88 28.50 6.16
N TYR A 501 -4.08 27.62 5.55
CA TYR A 501 -3.40 27.91 4.29
C TYR A 501 -4.41 28.15 3.15
N PHE A 502 -5.45 27.34 3.10
CA PHE A 502 -6.57 27.50 2.17
C PHE A 502 -7.24 28.86 2.35
N TYR A 503 -7.56 29.26 3.59
CA TYR A 503 -8.11 30.59 3.85
C TYR A 503 -7.25 31.71 3.24
N ARG A 504 -5.93 31.63 3.39
CA ARG A 504 -4.99 32.63 2.85
C ARG A 504 -5.02 32.71 1.34
N ILE A 505 -5.18 31.58 0.64
CA ILE A 505 -5.36 31.55 -0.81
C ILE A 505 -6.69 32.22 -1.19
N VAL A 506 -7.79 31.85 -0.53
CA VAL A 506 -9.14 32.36 -0.85
C VAL A 506 -9.25 33.87 -0.65
N VAL A 507 -8.61 34.44 0.38
CA VAL A 507 -8.59 35.90 0.61
C VAL A 507 -7.49 36.63 -0.18
N GLY A 508 -6.67 35.90 -0.95
CA GLY A 508 -5.60 36.47 -1.77
C GLY A 508 -4.38 36.96 -0.98
N ASP A 509 -4.15 36.44 0.23
CA ASP A 509 -2.98 36.74 1.06
C ASP A 509 -1.72 36.01 0.58
N THR A 510 -1.86 34.81 0.01
CA THR A 510 -0.74 34.02 -0.53
C THR A 510 -1.10 33.35 -1.84
N GLU A 511 -0.08 33.04 -2.65
CA GLU A 511 -0.21 32.13 -3.79
C GLU A 511 -0.11 30.66 -3.32
N PRO A 512 -0.67 29.69 -4.08
CA PRO A 512 -0.53 28.26 -3.82
C PRO A 512 0.91 27.82 -4.13
N ILE A 513 1.83 28.08 -3.20
CA ILE A 513 3.24 27.67 -3.31
C ILE A 513 3.67 26.86 -2.10
N TRP A 514 4.63 25.97 -2.33
CA TRP A 514 5.22 25.01 -1.41
C TRP A 514 6.02 25.73 -0.31
N LYS A 515 5.74 25.48 0.97
CA LYS A 515 6.56 26.00 2.07
C LYS A 515 6.63 25.05 3.26
N THR A 516 7.83 24.96 3.82
CA THR A 516 8.13 24.30 5.09
C THR A 516 8.86 25.29 5.99
N GLY A 517 8.54 25.28 7.27
CA GLY A 517 9.46 25.81 8.28
C GLY A 517 8.80 26.18 9.59
N ALA A 518 8.97 25.33 10.61
CA ALA A 518 8.46 25.46 11.98
C ALA A 518 8.74 26.82 12.63
N VAL A 519 7.78 27.31 13.43
CA VAL A 519 7.95 28.42 14.38
C VAL A 519 7.79 27.86 15.79
N ASP A 520 8.69 28.23 16.70
CA ASP A 520 8.61 27.91 18.12
C ASP A 520 7.60 28.85 18.79
N ASP A 521 6.32 28.46 18.87
CA ASP A 521 5.32 29.21 19.64
C ASP A 521 4.34 28.26 20.35
N THR A 522 3.86 28.58 21.55
CA THR A 522 2.90 27.72 22.30
C THR A 522 1.68 28.52 22.73
N VAL A 523 0.49 28.04 22.38
CA VAL A 523 -0.79 28.62 22.80
C VAL A 523 -1.28 27.94 24.07
N ILE A 524 -1.68 28.73 25.06
CA ILE A 524 -2.29 28.27 26.31
C ILE A 524 -3.77 28.64 26.31
N ILE A 525 -4.62 27.65 26.49
CA ILE A 525 -6.08 27.81 26.56
C ILE A 525 -6.52 27.44 27.97
N ILE A 526 -7.20 28.37 28.63
CA ILE A 526 -7.70 28.17 29.99
C ILE A 526 -9.22 28.11 29.95
N GLN A 527 -9.77 26.99 30.38
CA GLN A 527 -11.20 26.81 30.58
C GLN A 527 -11.56 26.97 32.06
N ASP A 528 -12.44 27.92 32.37
CA ASP A 528 -13.09 28.04 33.68
C ASP A 528 -14.43 27.28 33.65
N THR A 529 -14.48 26.16 34.38
CA THR A 529 -15.64 25.27 34.42
C THR A 529 -16.77 25.77 35.33
N ILE A 530 -16.52 26.74 36.22
CA ILE A 530 -17.58 27.37 37.01
C ILE A 530 -18.20 28.54 36.24
N ALA A 531 -17.35 29.41 35.69
CA ALA A 531 -17.80 30.57 34.92
C ALA A 531 -18.28 30.17 33.51
N HIS A 532 -17.96 28.95 33.06
CA HIS A 532 -18.18 28.46 31.69
C HIS A 532 -17.58 29.41 30.65
N THR A 533 -16.32 29.77 30.85
CA THR A 533 -15.59 30.68 29.94
C THR A 533 -14.29 30.04 29.45
N LEU A 534 -13.84 30.45 28.27
CA LEU A 534 -12.51 30.14 27.77
C LEU A 534 -11.72 31.44 27.54
N SER A 535 -10.44 31.38 27.86
CA SER A 535 -9.47 32.41 27.55
C SER A 535 -8.25 31.81 26.86
N VAL A 536 -7.56 32.61 26.05
CA VAL A 536 -6.41 32.19 25.25
C VAL A 536 -5.24 33.15 25.42
N THR A 537 -4.05 32.59 25.63
CA THR A 537 -2.79 33.35 25.72
C THR A 537 -1.77 32.72 24.78
N TYR A 538 -1.05 33.56 24.04
CA TYR A 538 -0.03 33.13 23.10
C TYR A 538 1.05 34.22 22.96
N PRO A 539 2.31 33.87 22.64
CA PRO A 539 3.42 34.83 22.63
C PRO A 539 3.49 35.76 21.41
N ASP A 540 3.12 35.27 20.21
CA ASP A 540 3.19 36.07 18.98
C ASP A 540 1.83 36.26 18.31
N SER A 541 1.36 35.26 17.56
CA SER A 541 0.21 35.40 16.66
C SER A 541 -0.62 34.13 16.58
N LEU A 542 -1.96 34.29 16.58
CA LEU A 542 -2.93 33.20 16.50
C LEU A 542 -4.09 33.62 15.58
N ALA A 543 -4.50 32.79 14.62
CA ALA A 543 -5.60 33.10 13.68
C ALA A 543 -6.75 32.07 13.74
N MET A 544 -6.42 30.78 13.85
CA MET A 544 -7.43 29.71 13.94
C MET A 544 -7.22 28.87 15.19
N LEU A 545 -8.34 28.42 15.76
CA LEU A 545 -8.37 27.51 16.89
C LEU A 545 -9.45 26.46 16.68
N TYR A 546 -9.08 25.19 16.78
CA TYR A 546 -10.00 24.07 16.75
C TYR A 546 -9.95 23.30 18.06
N LEU A 547 -11.06 23.28 18.78
CA LEU A 547 -11.20 22.71 20.12
C LEU A 547 -12.15 21.51 20.08
N THR A 548 -11.79 20.46 20.80
CA THR A 548 -12.68 19.33 21.06
C THR A 548 -12.99 19.27 22.55
N PHE A 549 -14.26 19.12 22.89
CA PHE A 549 -14.76 18.98 24.24
C PHE A 549 -15.48 17.64 24.42
N ASP A 550 -15.30 17.02 25.58
CA ASP A 550 -16.17 15.95 26.08
C ASP A 550 -17.41 16.59 26.73
N GLY A 551 -18.59 16.05 26.52
CA GLY A 551 -19.85 16.66 26.95
C GLY A 551 -20.44 17.65 25.94
N THR A 552 -21.49 18.35 26.36
CA THR A 552 -22.39 19.12 25.50
C THR A 552 -22.29 20.62 25.74
N MET A 553 -22.37 21.41 24.66
CA MET A 553 -22.65 22.84 24.73
C MET A 553 -24.05 23.11 24.19
N ASP A 554 -24.95 23.60 25.04
CA ASP A 554 -26.29 24.04 24.66
C ASP A 554 -26.25 25.34 23.86
N SER A 555 -25.38 26.27 24.29
CA SER A 555 -25.12 27.52 23.58
C SER A 555 -23.68 27.96 23.71
N LEU A 556 -23.15 28.62 22.68
CA LEU A 556 -21.84 29.27 22.67
C LEU A 556 -22.01 30.74 22.27
N HIS A 557 -21.36 31.62 23.01
CA HIS A 557 -21.33 33.05 22.75
C HIS A 557 -19.88 33.49 22.49
N PHE A 558 -19.67 34.08 21.31
CA PHE A 558 -18.38 34.56 20.83
C PHE A 558 -18.61 35.86 20.07
N GLU A 559 -17.88 36.92 20.41
CA GLU A 559 -17.97 38.22 19.76
C GLU A 559 -16.60 38.63 19.22
N SER A 560 -16.51 38.85 17.91
CA SER A 560 -15.33 39.39 17.25
C SER A 560 -15.72 40.12 15.97
N GLU A 561 -15.00 41.20 15.64
CA GLU A 561 -15.15 41.90 14.36
C GLU A 561 -14.42 41.18 13.21
N THR A 562 -13.44 40.34 13.54
CA THR A 562 -12.51 39.74 12.56
C THR A 562 -12.65 38.23 12.46
N HIS A 563 -13.20 37.57 13.50
CA HIS A 563 -13.34 36.11 13.58
C HIS A 563 -14.80 35.71 13.74
N SER A 564 -15.07 34.43 13.47
CA SER A 564 -16.33 33.77 13.74
C SER A 564 -16.05 32.46 14.47
N ALA A 565 -16.94 32.09 15.38
CA ALA A 565 -16.93 30.77 16.02
C ALA A 565 -18.17 29.99 15.62
N GLY A 566 -17.98 28.71 15.30
CA GLY A 566 -19.05 27.74 15.12
C GLY A 566 -18.82 26.53 16.02
N TYR A 567 -19.89 25.80 16.34
CA TYR A 567 -19.79 24.58 17.10
C TYR A 567 -20.81 23.53 16.64
N ASN A 568 -20.49 22.26 16.85
CA ASN A 568 -21.39 21.14 16.62
C ASN A 568 -21.11 20.00 17.60
N HIS A 569 -22.17 19.37 18.10
CA HIS A 569 -22.08 18.15 18.91
C HIS A 569 -22.48 16.95 18.04
N ASP A 570 -21.60 15.97 17.89
CA ASP A 570 -21.81 14.81 17.01
C ASP A 570 -22.44 13.58 17.70
N GLY A 571 -22.83 13.72 18.97
CA GLY A 571 -23.32 12.64 19.82
C GLY A 571 -22.25 12.00 20.70
N TYR A 572 -20.98 12.35 20.50
CA TYR A 572 -19.85 11.91 21.30
C TYR A 572 -19.07 13.09 21.89
N ALA A 573 -18.71 14.06 21.05
CA ALA A 573 -17.90 15.22 21.44
C ALA A 573 -18.48 16.51 20.86
N THR A 574 -18.24 17.63 21.55
CA THR A 574 -18.54 18.96 21.03
C THR A 574 -17.29 19.54 20.37
N ARG A 575 -17.40 19.92 19.10
CA ARG A 575 -16.32 20.54 18.32
C ARG A 575 -16.58 22.02 18.17
N VAL A 576 -15.58 22.85 18.41
CA VAL A 576 -15.63 24.29 18.23
C VAL A 576 -14.51 24.71 17.30
N LEU A 577 -14.83 25.48 16.25
CA LEU A 577 -13.85 26.09 15.36
C LEU A 577 -14.00 27.60 15.44
N VAL A 578 -12.95 28.27 15.91
CA VAL A 578 -12.78 29.72 15.84
C VAL A 578 -11.88 30.02 14.64
N ARG A 579 -12.38 30.84 13.71
CA ARG A 579 -11.69 31.10 12.44
C ARG A 579 -11.87 32.53 11.95
N PRO A 580 -10.95 33.06 11.14
CA PRO A 580 -11.10 34.34 10.48
C PRO A 580 -12.37 34.43 9.63
N SER A 581 -12.94 35.62 9.56
CA SER A 581 -14.03 35.92 8.63
C SER A 581 -13.48 36.15 7.21
N LEU A 582 -14.15 35.59 6.20
CA LEU A 582 -13.80 35.82 4.78
C LEU A 582 -13.95 37.28 4.34
N ASN A 583 -14.69 38.10 5.10
CA ASN A 583 -14.95 39.51 4.76
C ASN A 583 -13.84 40.47 5.21
N TYR A 584 -12.76 39.98 5.82
CA TYR A 584 -11.67 40.81 6.32
C TYR A 584 -10.70 41.19 5.18
N GLY A 585 -10.66 42.47 4.80
CA GLY A 585 -9.91 42.96 3.62
C GLY A 585 -8.47 43.40 3.87
N GLY A 586 -7.70 42.70 4.72
CA GLY A 586 -6.40 43.22 5.20
C GLY A 586 -5.31 42.19 5.58
N GLY A 587 -5.32 40.99 4.99
CA GLY A 587 -4.40 39.90 5.34
C GLY A 587 -4.96 38.98 6.44
N VAL A 588 -4.11 38.18 7.09
CA VAL A 588 -4.54 37.28 8.18
C VAL A 588 -4.80 38.06 9.47
N PRO A 589 -6.05 38.09 9.99
CA PRO A 589 -6.34 38.74 11.27
C PRO A 589 -5.84 37.89 12.45
N VAL A 590 -5.45 38.55 13.54
CA VAL A 590 -5.01 37.92 14.79
C VAL A 590 -6.16 37.90 15.81
N LEU A 591 -6.40 36.76 16.46
CA LEU A 591 -7.34 36.61 17.57
C LEU A 591 -6.84 37.36 18.80
N PRO A 592 -7.62 38.21 19.48
CA PRO A 592 -7.15 38.87 20.70
C PRO A 592 -6.76 37.86 21.80
N SER A 593 -5.64 38.09 22.50
CA SER A 593 -5.32 37.35 23.72
C SER A 593 -6.21 37.82 24.89
N GLY A 594 -6.58 36.89 25.77
CA GLY A 594 -7.46 37.09 26.90
C GLY A 594 -8.77 36.31 26.75
N PHE A 595 -9.89 36.91 27.18
CA PHE A 595 -11.21 36.29 27.05
C PHE A 595 -11.53 35.95 25.59
N LEU A 596 -11.91 34.70 25.33
CA LEU A 596 -12.23 34.19 24.00
C LEU A 596 -13.74 34.03 23.82
N MET A 597 -14.38 33.25 24.69
CA MET A 597 -15.81 32.91 24.57
C MET A 597 -16.41 32.47 25.91
N ASP A 598 -17.73 32.49 25.97
CA ASP A 598 -18.52 31.86 27.04
C ASP A 598 -19.51 30.83 26.46
N TYR A 599 -19.90 29.86 27.28
CA TYR A 599 -20.81 28.79 26.85
C TYR A 599 -21.77 28.37 27.97
N ILE A 600 -22.82 27.64 27.59
CA ILE A 600 -23.74 26.96 28.51
C ILE A 600 -23.65 25.47 28.20
N GLY A 601 -23.46 24.64 29.21
CA GLY A 601 -23.39 23.18 29.07
C GLY A 601 -22.34 22.55 29.99
N ASP A 602 -22.19 21.24 29.91
CA ASP A 602 -21.24 20.46 30.72
C ASP A 602 -19.93 20.14 29.99
N ALA A 603 -19.69 20.76 28.83
CA ALA A 603 -18.53 20.53 28.00
C ALA A 603 -17.19 20.81 28.73
N MET A 604 -16.26 19.86 28.67
CA MET A 604 -14.88 19.92 29.18
C MET A 604 -13.89 19.80 28.02
N ALA A 605 -12.95 20.73 27.89
CA ALA A 605 -11.99 20.77 26.78
C ALA A 605 -11.00 19.59 26.89
N VAL A 606 -10.84 18.84 25.81
CA VAL A 606 -9.99 17.63 25.76
C VAL A 606 -8.77 17.86 24.87
N SER A 607 -8.93 18.58 23.77
CA SER A 607 -7.84 18.86 22.85
C SER A 607 -8.03 20.20 22.15
N ALA A 608 -6.91 20.75 21.68
CA ALA A 608 -6.85 21.98 20.93
C ALA A 608 -5.81 21.86 19.81
N HIS A 609 -6.11 22.47 18.67
CA HIS A 609 -5.17 22.74 17.59
C HIS A 609 -5.21 24.23 17.30
N ALA A 610 -4.04 24.84 17.09
CA ALA A 610 -3.89 26.27 16.92
C ALA A 610 -3.00 26.57 15.71
N GLU A 611 -3.36 27.61 14.94
CA GLU A 611 -2.67 27.97 13.71
C GLU A 611 -2.65 29.49 13.50
N TYR A 612 -1.61 29.98 12.83
CA TYR A 612 -1.56 31.37 12.34
C TYR A 612 -1.35 31.44 10.84
N ASP A 613 -0.35 30.76 10.30
CA ASP A 613 0.09 30.92 8.91
C ASP A 613 -0.33 29.76 7.99
N GLY A 614 -0.84 28.67 8.55
CA GLY A 614 -1.20 27.46 7.81
C GLY A 614 -0.02 26.63 7.34
N VAL A 615 1.18 26.93 7.85
CA VAL A 615 2.41 26.20 7.57
C VAL A 615 2.93 25.52 8.83
N ASN A 616 2.74 26.17 9.98
CA ASN A 616 3.36 25.75 11.23
C ASN A 616 2.32 25.55 12.31
N PRO A 617 2.02 24.29 12.68
CA PRO A 617 1.13 24.05 13.80
C PRO A 617 1.74 24.64 15.05
N ILE A 618 0.90 25.37 15.78
CA ILE A 618 1.27 25.97 17.05
C ILE A 618 0.86 24.97 18.14
N PRO A 619 1.81 24.38 18.90
CA PRO A 619 1.50 23.59 20.08
C PRO A 619 0.45 24.28 20.96
N ALA A 620 -0.59 23.54 21.35
CA ALA A 620 -1.67 24.06 22.18
C ALA A 620 -1.80 23.25 23.48
N ILE A 621 -1.82 23.95 24.62
CA ILE A 621 -2.00 23.37 25.95
C ILE A 621 -3.38 23.81 26.47
N VAL A 622 -4.19 22.84 26.89
CA VAL A 622 -5.49 23.09 27.53
C VAL A 622 -5.34 22.94 29.04
N VAL A 623 -5.73 23.97 29.79
CA VAL A 623 -5.75 24.01 31.24
C VAL A 623 -7.20 24.11 31.69
N ILE A 624 -7.68 23.14 32.48
CA ILE A 624 -9.02 23.12 33.04
C ILE A 624 -8.94 23.59 34.50
N GLY A 625 -9.62 24.70 34.82
CA GLY A 625 -9.74 25.24 36.16
C GLY A 625 -11.18 25.26 36.67
N ASP A 626 -11.35 25.14 37.98
CA ASP A 626 -12.64 25.14 38.69
C ASP A 626 -13.00 26.52 39.27
N GLY A 627 -12.52 27.62 38.68
CA GLY A 627 -12.90 28.97 39.11
C GLY A 627 -12.56 29.34 40.57
N ALA A 628 -11.81 28.51 41.32
CA ALA A 628 -11.21 28.92 42.57
C ALA A 628 -10.00 29.85 42.30
N PRO A 629 -9.72 30.86 43.15
CA PRO A 629 -8.45 31.57 43.06
C PRO A 629 -7.34 30.52 43.15
N CYS A 630 -6.56 30.39 42.08
CA CYS A 630 -5.65 29.27 41.90
C CYS A 630 -4.72 29.08 43.10
N CYS A 631 -4.35 30.15 43.80
CA CYS A 631 -3.61 30.08 45.05
C CYS A 631 -4.55 29.73 46.22
N VAL A 632 -4.58 28.47 46.67
CA VAL A 632 -5.21 28.06 47.94
C VAL A 632 -4.15 27.80 49.01
N ILE A 633 -3.09 27.05 48.65
CA ILE A 633 -1.95 26.76 49.53
C ILE A 633 -0.65 26.91 48.74
N ARG A 634 0.00 28.06 48.90
CA ARG A 634 1.29 28.32 48.24
C ARG A 634 2.33 27.28 48.66
N GLY A 635 2.92 26.63 47.67
CA GLY A 635 3.82 25.48 47.80
C GLY A 635 3.20 24.11 47.55
N ASN A 636 1.88 23.99 47.32
CA ASN A 636 1.22 22.77 46.79
C ASN A 636 1.34 22.69 45.26
N ILE A 637 2.57 22.61 44.75
CA ILE A 637 2.89 22.82 43.33
C ILE A 637 2.26 21.75 42.42
N ASN A 638 2.12 20.52 42.90
CA ASN A 638 1.48 19.45 42.13
C ASN A 638 -0.06 19.47 42.24
N HIS A 639 -0.62 20.41 43.01
CA HIS A 639 -2.04 20.58 43.30
C HIS A 639 -2.70 19.33 43.87
N ASP A 640 -1.98 18.61 44.74
CA ASP A 640 -2.54 17.42 45.37
C ASP A 640 -3.71 17.80 46.32
N PRO A 641 -4.77 16.98 46.39
CA PRO A 641 -5.98 17.32 47.14
C PRO A 641 -5.80 17.28 48.66
N THR A 642 -4.67 16.78 49.17
CA THR A 642 -4.35 16.87 50.61
C THR A 642 -3.85 18.26 50.99
N GLY A 643 -3.28 18.99 50.02
CA GLY A 643 -2.76 20.35 50.21
C GLY A 643 -1.56 20.39 51.16
N VAL A 644 -0.81 19.30 51.22
CA VAL A 644 0.32 19.14 52.14
C VAL A 644 1.60 19.40 51.37
N LEU A 645 2.31 20.46 51.74
CA LEU A 645 3.63 20.75 51.19
C LEU A 645 4.61 19.63 51.55
N ASP A 646 4.99 18.83 50.57
CA ASP A 646 5.89 17.69 50.71
C ASP A 646 6.92 17.59 49.57
N ILE A 647 7.66 16.48 49.52
CA ILE A 647 8.74 16.33 48.54
C ILE A 647 8.24 16.14 47.10
N ALA A 648 6.98 15.72 46.92
CA ALA A 648 6.37 15.61 45.61
C ALA A 648 6.19 16.99 44.96
N ASP A 649 5.91 18.04 45.73
CA ASP A 649 5.83 19.43 45.24
C ASP A 649 7.17 19.93 44.72
N LEU A 650 8.24 19.68 45.50
CA LEU A 650 9.59 20.04 45.10
C LEU A 650 10.04 19.30 43.84
N VAL A 651 9.76 18.00 43.76
CA VAL A 651 10.06 17.19 42.57
C VAL A 651 9.28 17.71 41.37
N TYR A 652 8.01 18.07 41.54
CA TYR A 652 7.18 18.64 40.47
C TYR A 652 7.77 19.95 39.95
N LEU A 653 8.14 20.87 40.85
CA LEU A 653 8.75 22.16 40.48
C LEU A 653 10.08 21.98 39.74
N VAL A 654 10.95 21.08 40.20
CA VAL A 654 12.22 20.78 39.53
C VAL A 654 11.98 20.19 38.13
N THR A 655 11.02 19.27 38.00
CA THR A 655 10.70 18.62 36.73
C THR A 655 10.14 19.64 35.73
N TYR A 656 9.26 20.53 36.17
CA TYR A 656 8.75 21.64 35.37
C TYR A 656 9.87 22.57 34.91
N MET A 657 10.78 22.96 35.80
CA MET A 657 11.82 23.95 35.50
C MET A 657 12.96 23.42 34.62
N PHE A 658 13.29 22.12 34.69
CA PHE A 658 14.53 21.59 34.09
C PHE A 658 14.35 20.40 33.14
N ASP A 659 13.23 19.66 33.22
CA ASP A 659 13.06 18.39 32.49
C ASP A 659 11.82 18.39 31.57
N LEU A 660 11.35 19.56 31.14
CA LEU A 660 10.15 19.73 30.30
C LEU A 660 8.89 19.07 30.91
N GLY A 661 8.80 19.06 32.24
CA GLY A 661 7.63 18.58 32.96
C GLY A 661 6.39 19.45 32.71
N PRO A 662 5.19 18.93 33.02
CA PRO A 662 3.95 19.70 32.91
C PRO A 662 4.02 20.96 33.80
N ALA A 663 3.42 22.06 33.34
CA ALA A 663 3.29 23.28 34.13
C ALA A 663 2.47 23.04 35.40
N PRO A 664 2.81 23.69 36.53
CA PRO A 664 2.02 23.57 37.76
C PRO A 664 0.54 23.84 37.49
N PRO A 665 -0.39 22.97 37.93
CA PRO A 665 -1.82 23.16 37.70
C PRO A 665 -2.31 24.51 38.23
N CYS A 666 -1.64 25.00 39.28
CA CYS A 666 -1.74 26.37 39.74
C CYS A 666 -0.37 27.06 39.73
N PRO A 667 -0.14 28.05 38.85
CA PRO A 667 1.07 28.87 38.88
C PRO A 667 1.22 29.69 40.17
N GLY A 668 0.12 30.17 40.75
CA GLY A 668 0.14 30.94 42.00
C GLY A 668 0.59 30.14 43.22
N GLU A 669 0.52 28.81 43.19
CA GLU A 669 1.07 27.94 44.22
C GLU A 669 2.56 27.64 44.00
N ALA A 670 3.06 27.85 42.78
CA ALA A 670 4.45 27.66 42.40
C ALA A 670 5.32 28.94 42.45
N ASP A 671 4.72 30.13 42.45
CA ASP A 671 5.36 31.38 42.92
C ASP A 671 5.43 31.35 44.45
N VAL A 672 6.36 30.57 45.00
CA VAL A 672 6.47 30.24 46.43
C VAL A 672 6.88 31.45 47.26
N ASN A 673 7.71 32.33 46.67
CA ASN A 673 8.25 33.50 47.37
C ASN A 673 7.33 34.73 47.28
N SER A 674 6.36 34.75 46.35
CA SER A 674 5.41 35.84 46.11
C SER A 674 6.10 37.21 45.95
N ASP A 675 7.20 37.25 45.19
CA ASP A 675 8.01 38.46 45.00
C ASP A 675 7.33 39.57 44.18
N GLY A 676 6.15 39.29 43.63
CA GLY A 676 5.31 40.24 42.90
C GLY A 676 5.58 40.28 41.40
N THR A 677 6.44 39.41 40.87
CA THR A 677 6.60 39.18 39.43
C THR A 677 5.48 38.29 38.89
N GLY A 678 5.06 37.29 39.68
CA GLY A 678 4.10 36.27 39.27
C GLY A 678 4.71 35.22 38.33
N ASP A 679 6.01 35.29 38.09
CA ASP A 679 6.78 34.31 37.32
C ASP A 679 7.28 33.20 38.25
N ILE A 680 7.33 31.96 37.74
CA ILE A 680 7.93 30.83 38.47
C ILE A 680 9.41 30.75 38.09
N ASP A 681 10.31 31.02 39.02
CA ASP A 681 11.74 31.09 38.74
C ASP A 681 12.63 30.34 39.75
N ILE A 682 13.95 30.49 39.59
CA ILE A 682 14.92 29.80 40.44
C ILE A 682 14.84 30.27 41.90
N ALA A 683 14.37 31.48 42.16
CA ALA A 683 14.18 32.00 43.51
C ALA A 683 13.03 31.28 44.22
N ASP A 684 11.98 30.84 43.52
CA ASP A 684 10.90 30.02 44.10
C ASP A 684 11.39 28.64 44.52
N LEU A 685 12.18 28.00 43.66
CA LEU A 685 12.79 26.71 43.97
C LEU A 685 13.72 26.81 45.18
N ILE A 686 14.58 27.84 45.22
CA ILE A 686 15.47 28.10 46.36
C ILE A 686 14.65 28.33 47.63
N TYR A 687 13.57 29.11 47.55
CA TYR A 687 12.71 29.40 48.70
C TYR A 687 12.06 28.13 49.26
N LEU A 688 11.55 27.26 48.38
CA LEU A 688 10.93 26.00 48.78
C LEU A 688 11.93 25.03 49.42
N VAL A 689 13.13 24.90 48.83
CA VAL A 689 14.21 24.08 49.40
C VAL A 689 14.64 24.59 50.77
N ASP A 690 14.78 25.91 50.92
CA ASP A 690 15.16 26.51 52.19
C ASP A 690 14.11 26.29 53.28
N TYR A 691 12.82 26.42 52.95
CA TYR A 691 11.73 26.10 53.86
C TYR A 691 11.74 24.62 54.29
N MET A 692 11.85 23.70 53.33
CA MET A 692 11.73 22.26 53.58
C MET A 692 12.93 21.67 54.31
N PHE A 693 14.15 22.16 54.05
CA PHE A 693 15.38 21.50 54.51
C PHE A 693 16.30 22.38 55.36
N ASN A 694 16.27 23.71 55.21
CA ASN A 694 17.22 24.61 55.86
C ASN A 694 16.61 25.49 56.97
N GLY A 695 15.33 25.29 57.30
CA GLY A 695 14.63 26.05 58.34
C GLY A 695 14.29 27.47 57.93
N GLY A 696 14.12 27.71 56.63
CA GLY A 696 13.64 28.96 56.06
C GLY A 696 12.19 29.31 56.46
N PRO A 697 11.73 30.54 56.17
CA PRO A 697 10.36 30.95 56.43
C PRO A 697 9.34 30.13 55.60
N PRO A 698 8.11 29.92 56.10
CA PRO A 698 7.05 29.26 55.31
C PRO A 698 6.69 30.08 54.05
N PRO A 699 6.13 29.42 53.02
CA PRO A 699 5.57 30.11 51.85
C PRO A 699 4.55 31.16 52.27
N VAL A 700 4.47 32.24 51.48
CA VAL A 700 3.54 33.34 51.74
C VAL A 700 2.10 32.83 51.60
N PRO A 701 1.17 33.13 52.53
CA PRO A 701 -0.22 32.69 52.39
C PRO A 701 -0.87 33.23 51.11
N CYS A 702 -1.76 32.44 50.52
CA CYS A 702 -2.54 32.88 49.38
C CYS A 702 -3.54 33.99 49.76
N PRO A 703 -3.88 34.91 48.83
CA PRO A 703 -4.81 36.03 49.06
C PRO A 703 -6.24 35.64 49.46
#